data_AF-A0A838EH83-F1
#
_entry.id   AF-A0A838EH83-F1
#
_cell.length_a   1.000
_cell.length_b   1.000
_cell.length_c   1.000
_cell.angle_alpha   90.00
_cell.angle_beta   90.00
_cell.angle_gamma   90.00
#
_symmetry.space_group_name_H-M   'P 1'
#
loop_
_entity.id
_entity.type
_entity.pdbx_description
1 polymer ?
#
loop_
_entity_poly.entity_id
_entity_poly.type
_entity_poly.pdbx_seq_one_letter_code
_entity_poly.pdbx_strand_id
1 'polypeptide(L)'
;MGKQQSYVIIGNGIAGVTAAETLRAADATCSITIVADEFFPVYYRPALKDYLAGRLTEERLWARPSTFYQQQRVRFVPGHVVGIQAEQRYVQLHDGQRLTYDKLLLAHGARARRLLCPGQDLSGVMTLRNVTDYQQLLLRLTDAKRVVVCGSGTLALESAEALRHLGYEVVHLLRYNTIWPEVLDATASDLVLQEERRNGIDVHLEEEIAELVGTAGQVSEVITTRGTHIPCDLVMIAIGIEPHIDFVRASGIACGRGIQVDAAMRTNKPAIYAAGDVVETKDPLTGKTRVIGQWYPAILQAQIAAKGMLETASSRRGTTTRDTFYNATFLYGLDFVSLGQTSALQQAGAYELIAEPQPRAYRKIVFQQGIPTGIIFLGKTEQAFAYKRAIDHRVNLSAILNILFTDEFNLADWLDGQHVPPASIDETDEVPGTQAEIGPPAENFAVLVPVPHRRVAVSLEERPLQPTTENAVFLIGRQPDAALFIDHTSVSRLHAEITYARGQYMVRDMGSFNGTFVNKARLAPGAPHVLTHDELIRFGDVQVRFQVPEVSTKESTIGRDMHVVAGGGHRNDMRAFSEKRVQFEIDMCIGCDRCMAACPIPLSAQVSISDLNQATISPEVAPHVARFTDECILCGSCVPVCPVDNHRDLLMVSLKQRFGSAWESPVDEIVLQQALPQGMSVPLLIKLLRTQRILQDPQLVPTEYLTHLALASQFLQIEPGATVLRQGEYGRNLYMILDGTLVLSATDVSEKEIPLAILSSGELIGEYGMLTGQPYNTTARAQTPALVLQIPEQVMQRLMELVPAIKNFFTGLNADHFLISILKRMALFQGVADDMLQYLIGQAQIKLYDRNARLFSEEEQGRPARETMHILLE
;
A
#
# COMPACT_ATOMS: atom_id res chain seq x y z
N MET A 1 -37.50 -21.43 -15.49
CA MET A 1 -36.23 -21.11 -14.81
C MET A 1 -36.56 -20.63 -13.41
N GLY A 2 -36.03 -21.26 -12.36
CA GLY A 2 -36.23 -20.79 -10.99
C GLY A 2 -35.61 -19.40 -10.80
N LYS A 3 -36.19 -18.58 -9.93
CA LYS A 3 -35.64 -17.26 -9.59
C LYS A 3 -34.21 -17.43 -9.06
N GLN A 4 -33.24 -16.75 -9.66
CA GLN A 4 -31.85 -16.76 -9.21
C GLN A 4 -31.77 -16.20 -7.79
N GLN A 5 -31.22 -16.97 -6.85
CA GLN A 5 -31.10 -16.55 -5.46
C GLN A 5 -30.03 -15.44 -5.33
N SER A 6 -30.36 -14.34 -4.64
CA SER A 6 -29.47 -13.21 -4.39
C SER A 6 -28.97 -13.18 -2.95
N TYR A 7 -27.65 -13.30 -2.80
CA TYR A 7 -26.92 -13.24 -1.55
C TYR A 7 -26.15 -11.91 -1.45
N VAL A 8 -26.35 -11.18 -0.35
CA VAL A 8 -25.55 -10.00 0.00
C VAL A 8 -24.73 -10.33 1.24
N ILE A 9 -23.44 -10.08 1.18
CA ILE A 9 -22.47 -10.30 2.26
C ILE A 9 -21.85 -8.95 2.60
N ILE A 10 -21.92 -8.54 3.86
CA ILE A 10 -21.30 -7.30 4.35
C ILE A 10 -19.98 -7.69 5.00
N GLY A 11 -18.86 -7.24 4.44
CA GLY A 11 -17.50 -7.55 4.88
C GLY A 11 -16.72 -8.42 3.89
N ASN A 12 -15.51 -7.98 3.57
CA ASN A 12 -14.57 -8.67 2.67
C ASN A 12 -13.44 -9.42 3.42
N GLY A 13 -13.61 -9.63 4.73
CA GLY A 13 -12.70 -10.47 5.50
C GLY A 13 -12.86 -11.96 5.17
N ILE A 14 -12.07 -12.80 5.83
CA ILE A 14 -12.08 -14.25 5.62
C ILE A 14 -13.49 -14.85 5.75
N ALA A 15 -14.29 -14.40 6.72
CA ALA A 15 -15.66 -14.88 6.89
C ALA A 15 -16.55 -14.60 5.65
N GLY A 16 -16.44 -13.41 5.07
CA GLY A 16 -17.24 -13.04 3.90
C GLY A 16 -16.81 -13.82 2.64
N VAL A 17 -15.51 -13.95 2.42
CA VAL A 17 -14.94 -14.69 1.29
C VAL A 17 -15.24 -16.18 1.38
N THR A 18 -15.02 -16.81 2.53
CA THR A 18 -15.33 -18.22 2.74
C THR A 18 -16.82 -18.51 2.56
N ALA A 19 -17.70 -17.61 3.00
CA ALA A 19 -19.13 -17.75 2.75
C ALA A 19 -19.46 -17.67 1.26
N ALA A 20 -18.84 -16.74 0.51
CA ALA A 20 -19.01 -16.63 -0.93
C ALA A 20 -18.56 -17.91 -1.67
N GLU A 21 -17.40 -18.46 -1.32
CA GLU A 21 -16.89 -19.73 -1.85
C GLU A 21 -17.88 -20.88 -1.59
N THR A 22 -18.34 -21.00 -0.34
CA THR A 22 -19.27 -22.05 0.08
C THR A 22 -20.61 -21.95 -0.66
N LEU A 23 -21.15 -20.74 -0.83
CA LEU A 23 -22.38 -20.49 -1.57
C LEU A 23 -22.22 -20.81 -3.06
N ARG A 24 -21.12 -20.38 -3.68
CA ARG A 24 -20.84 -20.63 -5.11
C ARG A 24 -20.63 -22.11 -5.41
N ALA A 25 -19.96 -22.84 -4.52
CA ALA A 25 -19.75 -24.27 -4.66
C ALA A 25 -21.07 -25.06 -4.57
N ALA A 26 -22.01 -24.61 -3.72
CA ALA A 26 -23.31 -25.26 -3.56
C ALA A 26 -24.35 -24.84 -4.62
N ASP A 27 -24.28 -23.60 -5.11
CA ASP A 27 -25.16 -23.06 -6.16
C ASP A 27 -24.35 -22.29 -7.20
N ALA A 28 -24.02 -22.97 -8.30
CA ALA A 28 -23.28 -22.40 -9.42
C ALA A 28 -24.03 -21.25 -10.14
N THR A 29 -25.33 -21.06 -9.89
CA THR A 29 -26.15 -20.04 -10.54
C THR A 29 -26.43 -18.83 -9.67
N CYS A 30 -26.15 -18.87 -8.36
CA CYS A 30 -26.50 -17.78 -7.46
C CYS A 30 -25.83 -16.42 -7.81
N SER A 31 -26.46 -15.33 -7.41
CA SER A 31 -25.87 -13.99 -7.43
C SER A 31 -25.27 -13.72 -6.04
N ILE A 32 -23.98 -13.38 -5.99
CA ILE A 32 -23.27 -13.05 -4.75
C ILE A 32 -22.74 -11.63 -4.87
N THR A 33 -23.11 -10.78 -3.91
CA THR A 33 -22.56 -9.42 -3.77
C THR A 33 -21.84 -9.30 -2.44
N ILE A 34 -20.55 -8.95 -2.46
CA ILE A 34 -19.79 -8.57 -1.26
C ILE A 34 -19.72 -7.04 -1.20
N VAL A 35 -20.08 -6.47 -0.05
CA VAL A 35 -20.00 -5.03 0.23
C VAL A 35 -18.95 -4.81 1.31
N ALA A 36 -17.97 -3.95 1.06
CA ALA A 36 -16.97 -3.61 2.07
C ALA A 36 -16.45 -2.18 1.91
N ASP A 37 -16.08 -1.59 3.06
CA ASP A 37 -15.43 -0.29 3.18
C ASP A 37 -13.90 -0.38 3.03
N GLU A 38 -13.31 -1.54 3.33
CA GLU A 38 -11.95 -1.88 2.89
C GLU A 38 -11.97 -2.41 1.46
N PHE A 39 -11.13 -1.85 0.61
CA PHE A 39 -11.18 -2.12 -0.81
C PHE A 39 -10.16 -3.17 -1.27
N PHE A 40 -9.20 -3.52 -0.42
CA PHE A 40 -8.16 -4.49 -0.71
C PHE A 40 -8.73 -5.90 -0.92
N PRO A 41 -8.10 -6.74 -1.77
CA PRO A 41 -8.37 -8.18 -1.78
C PRO A 41 -8.23 -8.77 -0.38
N VAL A 42 -8.93 -9.87 -0.10
CA VAL A 42 -8.83 -10.52 1.21
C VAL A 42 -7.37 -10.89 1.53
N TYR A 43 -6.91 -10.50 2.71
CA TYR A 43 -5.55 -10.71 3.19
C TYR A 43 -5.54 -11.36 4.56
N TYR A 44 -4.44 -12.03 4.90
CA TYR A 44 -4.17 -12.56 6.23
C TYR A 44 -3.96 -11.41 7.20
N ARG A 45 -5.04 -10.93 7.81
CA ARG A 45 -5.00 -9.87 8.83
C ARG A 45 -4.01 -10.19 9.97
N PRO A 46 -3.91 -11.46 10.45
CA PRO A 46 -2.87 -11.81 11.40
C PRO A 46 -1.45 -11.64 10.87
N ALA A 47 -1.19 -11.64 9.56
CA ALA A 47 0.16 -11.51 9.01
C ALA A 47 0.66 -10.06 8.94
N LEU A 48 -0.19 -9.05 9.21
CA LEU A 48 0.19 -7.63 9.11
C LEU A 48 1.39 -7.26 9.99
N LYS A 49 1.54 -7.87 11.18
CA LYS A 49 2.69 -7.60 12.05
C LYS A 49 3.99 -8.24 11.53
N ASP A 50 3.91 -9.41 10.90
CA ASP A 50 5.08 -10.06 10.28
C ASP A 50 5.47 -9.35 8.98
N TYR A 51 4.48 -8.81 8.26
CA TYR A 51 4.72 -7.94 7.12
C TYR A 51 5.39 -6.62 7.55
N LEU A 52 4.90 -5.98 8.62
CA LEU A 52 5.55 -4.83 9.26
C LEU A 52 6.99 -5.12 9.67
N ALA A 53 7.25 -6.32 10.18
CA ALA A 53 8.58 -6.76 10.57
C ALA A 53 9.50 -7.11 9.38
N GLY A 54 9.00 -7.10 8.14
CA GLY A 54 9.73 -7.56 6.96
C GLY A 54 10.02 -9.06 6.95
N ARG A 55 9.32 -9.86 7.77
CA ARG A 55 9.47 -11.34 7.85
C ARG A 55 8.63 -12.07 6.81
N LEU A 56 7.64 -11.37 6.25
CA LEU A 56 6.71 -11.88 5.26
C LEU A 56 6.77 -10.98 4.03
N THR A 57 6.74 -11.56 2.83
CA THR A 57 6.65 -10.80 1.58
C THR A 57 5.19 -10.45 1.28
N GLU A 58 4.98 -9.41 0.49
CA GLU A 58 3.64 -8.93 0.16
C GLU A 58 2.79 -10.00 -0.53
N GLU A 59 3.37 -10.85 -1.38
CA GLU A 59 2.65 -11.91 -2.08
C GLU A 59 2.02 -12.92 -1.12
N ARG A 60 2.65 -13.13 0.04
CA ARG A 60 2.17 -14.04 1.10
C ARG A 60 1.16 -13.38 2.03
N LEU A 61 0.92 -12.07 1.89
CA LEU A 61 -0.09 -11.35 2.67
C LEU A 61 -1.50 -11.65 2.16
N TRP A 62 -1.66 -11.82 0.85
CA TRP A 62 -2.96 -12.04 0.21
C TRP A 62 -3.48 -13.45 0.49
N ALA A 63 -4.70 -13.55 1.03
CA ALA A 63 -5.31 -14.83 1.36
C ALA A 63 -5.94 -15.52 0.14
N ARG A 64 -6.21 -14.75 -0.91
CA ARG A 64 -6.68 -15.23 -2.22
C ARG A 64 -6.01 -14.42 -3.33
N PRO A 65 -5.81 -15.00 -4.52
CA PRO A 65 -5.27 -14.27 -5.67
C PRO A 65 -6.22 -13.15 -6.12
N SER A 66 -5.68 -12.13 -6.79
CA SER A 66 -6.43 -10.98 -7.35
C SER A 66 -7.62 -11.42 -8.21
N THR A 67 -7.46 -12.51 -8.96
CA THR A 67 -8.46 -13.09 -9.87
C THR A 67 -9.65 -13.77 -9.16
N PHE A 68 -9.61 -13.94 -7.84
CA PHE A 68 -10.62 -14.65 -7.06
C PHE A 68 -12.06 -14.15 -7.32
N TYR A 69 -12.29 -12.84 -7.24
CA TYR A 69 -13.64 -12.28 -7.36
C TYR A 69 -14.24 -12.52 -8.74
N GLN A 70 -13.41 -12.43 -9.79
CA GLN A 70 -13.80 -12.73 -11.16
C GLN A 70 -14.12 -14.22 -11.32
N GLN A 71 -13.22 -15.10 -10.88
CA GLN A 71 -13.38 -16.55 -10.98
C GLN A 71 -14.63 -17.05 -10.23
N GLN A 72 -14.88 -16.51 -9.04
CA GLN A 72 -16.06 -16.86 -8.24
C GLN A 72 -17.34 -16.12 -8.67
N ARG A 73 -17.26 -15.24 -9.68
CA ARG A 73 -18.37 -14.39 -10.15
C ARG A 73 -19.02 -13.66 -8.98
N VAL A 74 -18.18 -13.06 -8.14
CA VAL A 74 -18.59 -12.24 -6.99
C VAL A 74 -18.64 -10.78 -7.44
N ARG A 75 -19.79 -10.14 -7.26
CA ARG A 75 -19.92 -8.70 -7.44
C ARG A 75 -19.36 -8.01 -6.20
N PHE A 76 -18.19 -7.39 -6.33
CA PHE A 76 -17.66 -6.56 -5.25
C PHE A 76 -18.24 -5.13 -5.34
N VAL A 77 -18.79 -4.63 -4.23
CA VAL A 77 -19.36 -3.29 -4.12
C VAL A 77 -18.58 -2.50 -3.07
N PRO A 78 -17.73 -1.55 -3.48
CA PRO A 78 -17.02 -0.68 -2.56
C PRO A 78 -18.01 0.26 -1.84
N GLY A 79 -18.19 0.13 -0.53
CA GLY A 79 -19.12 0.99 0.20
C GLY A 79 -19.27 0.67 1.68
N HIS A 80 -19.58 1.71 2.45
CA HIS A 80 -19.86 1.62 3.87
C HIS A 80 -21.37 1.46 4.10
N VAL A 81 -21.78 0.38 4.77
CA VAL A 81 -23.19 0.12 5.12
C VAL A 81 -23.56 0.94 6.35
N VAL A 82 -24.64 1.71 6.23
CA VAL A 82 -25.14 2.59 7.32
C VAL A 82 -26.49 2.13 7.89
N GLY A 83 -27.15 1.17 7.23
CA GLY A 83 -28.45 0.68 7.70
C GLY A 83 -28.87 -0.64 7.07
N ILE A 84 -29.68 -1.38 7.82
CA ILE A 84 -30.31 -2.62 7.39
C ILE A 84 -31.82 -2.46 7.56
N GLN A 85 -32.57 -2.75 6.50
CA GLN A 85 -34.03 -2.68 6.48
C GLN A 85 -34.55 -4.11 6.33
N ALA A 86 -34.65 -4.80 7.47
CA ALA A 86 -34.86 -6.24 7.52
C ALA A 86 -36.19 -6.68 6.91
N GLU A 87 -37.27 -5.91 7.13
CA GLU A 87 -38.60 -6.23 6.62
C GLU A 87 -38.70 -6.01 5.10
N GLN A 88 -38.05 -4.96 4.59
CA GLN A 88 -37.98 -4.62 3.16
C GLN A 88 -36.83 -5.32 2.42
N ARG A 89 -35.98 -6.06 3.15
CA ARG A 89 -34.83 -6.84 2.66
C ARG A 89 -33.86 -6.06 1.79
N TYR A 90 -33.37 -4.93 2.30
CA TYR A 90 -32.26 -4.22 1.69
C TYR A 90 -31.28 -3.67 2.72
N VAL A 91 -30.04 -3.47 2.29
CA VAL A 91 -29.03 -2.68 3.02
C VAL A 91 -28.88 -1.31 2.37
N GLN A 92 -28.63 -0.29 3.18
CA GLN A 92 -28.40 1.07 2.74
C GLN A 92 -26.93 1.42 2.90
N LEU A 93 -26.32 1.94 1.83
CA LEU A 93 -24.96 2.44 1.84
C LEU A 93 -24.93 3.93 2.20
N HIS A 94 -23.77 4.41 2.65
CA HIS A 94 -23.56 5.81 3.02
C HIS A 94 -23.85 6.80 1.86
N ASP A 95 -23.63 6.39 0.61
CA ASP A 95 -23.91 7.20 -0.59
C ASP A 95 -25.40 7.20 -0.98
N GLY A 96 -26.27 6.58 -0.19
CA GLY A 96 -27.71 6.48 -0.43
C GLY A 96 -28.11 5.28 -1.30
N GLN A 97 -27.16 4.54 -1.89
CA GLN A 97 -27.46 3.34 -2.66
C GLN A 97 -28.15 2.29 -1.78
N ARG A 98 -29.12 1.57 -2.37
CA ARG A 98 -29.83 0.46 -1.73
C ARG A 98 -29.54 -0.84 -2.45
N LEU A 99 -29.16 -1.87 -1.71
CA LEU A 99 -28.91 -3.21 -2.24
C LEU A 99 -29.91 -4.20 -1.64
N THR A 100 -30.78 -4.75 -2.47
CA THR A 100 -31.76 -5.76 -2.06
C THR A 100 -31.14 -7.15 -1.98
N TYR A 101 -31.68 -8.01 -1.13
CA TYR A 101 -31.20 -9.38 -0.96
C TYR A 101 -32.34 -10.38 -0.75
N ASP A 102 -32.11 -11.64 -1.14
CA ASP A 102 -32.95 -12.74 -0.66
C ASP A 102 -32.40 -13.29 0.68
N LYS A 103 -31.08 -13.30 0.86
CA LYS A 103 -30.39 -13.62 2.12
C LYS A 103 -29.23 -12.64 2.38
N LEU A 104 -29.05 -12.24 3.64
CA LEU A 104 -28.00 -11.33 4.09
C LEU A 104 -27.05 -12.03 5.06
N LEU A 105 -25.74 -11.87 4.87
CA LEU A 105 -24.71 -12.25 5.83
C LEU A 105 -23.97 -11.01 6.35
N LEU A 106 -23.92 -10.86 7.67
CA LEU A 106 -23.12 -9.86 8.37
C LEU A 106 -21.76 -10.49 8.76
N ALA A 107 -20.72 -10.15 8.02
CA ALA A 107 -19.35 -10.65 8.14
C ALA A 107 -18.31 -9.52 8.17
N HIS A 108 -18.74 -8.32 8.60
CA HIS A 108 -17.91 -7.11 8.64
C HIS A 108 -16.97 -7.04 9.85
N GLY A 109 -17.01 -8.06 10.71
CA GLY A 109 -16.07 -8.25 11.79
C GLY A 109 -16.10 -7.15 12.86
N ALA A 110 -14.91 -6.77 13.31
CA ALA A 110 -14.68 -5.90 14.45
C ALA A 110 -13.57 -4.87 14.17
N ARG A 111 -13.67 -3.71 14.83
CA ARG A 111 -12.65 -2.66 14.84
C ARG A 111 -11.68 -2.86 16.01
N ALA A 112 -10.50 -2.25 15.94
CA ALA A 112 -9.63 -2.13 17.11
C ALA A 112 -10.35 -1.33 18.21
N ARG A 113 -10.24 -1.79 19.46
CA ARG A 113 -10.79 -1.08 20.60
C ARG A 113 -10.01 0.22 20.80
N ARG A 114 -10.73 1.33 20.86
CA ARG A 114 -10.15 2.65 21.13
C ARG A 114 -9.79 2.77 22.61
N LEU A 115 -8.64 3.36 22.88
CA LEU A 115 -8.29 3.85 24.21
C LEU A 115 -9.11 5.11 24.48
N LEU A 116 -9.78 5.20 25.63
CA LEU A 116 -10.57 6.37 26.01
C LEU A 116 -9.77 7.20 27.02
N CYS A 117 -8.99 8.16 26.53
CA CYS A 117 -8.22 9.09 27.35
C CYS A 117 -7.99 10.43 26.63
N PRO A 118 -7.65 11.50 27.36
CA PRO A 118 -7.17 12.73 26.73
C PRO A 118 -5.98 12.44 25.80
N GLY A 119 -5.97 13.09 24.63
CA GLY A 119 -4.92 12.94 23.62
C GLY A 119 -5.00 11.68 22.74
N GLN A 120 -6.04 10.85 22.86
CA GLN A 120 -6.24 9.65 22.00
C GLN A 120 -6.21 9.95 20.49
N ASP A 121 -6.60 11.16 20.09
CA ASP A 121 -6.72 11.58 18.69
C ASP A 121 -5.45 12.28 18.17
N LEU A 122 -4.37 12.32 18.98
CA LEU A 122 -3.07 12.86 18.56
C LEU A 122 -2.47 12.04 17.43
N SER A 123 -1.77 12.71 16.53
CA SER A 123 -0.98 12.03 15.50
C SER A 123 0.10 11.16 16.14
N GLY A 124 0.28 9.92 15.66
CA GLY A 124 1.20 8.95 16.25
C GLY A 124 0.57 8.05 17.32
N VAL A 125 -0.70 8.25 17.68
CA VAL A 125 -1.50 7.27 18.44
C VAL A 125 -2.20 6.36 17.44
N MET A 126 -1.85 5.08 17.42
CA MET A 126 -2.16 4.19 16.30
C MET A 126 -2.63 2.81 16.74
N THR A 127 -3.35 2.12 15.87
CA THR A 127 -3.69 0.70 15.98
C THR A 127 -3.06 -0.08 14.83
N LEU A 128 -3.10 -1.42 14.88
CA LEU A 128 -2.73 -2.28 13.76
C LEU A 128 -3.84 -3.30 13.51
N ARG A 129 -4.83 -2.94 12.70
CA ARG A 129 -5.96 -3.82 12.36
C ARG A 129 -6.08 -4.09 10.88
N ASN A 130 -5.83 -3.12 10.02
CA ASN A 130 -6.01 -3.24 8.57
C ASN A 130 -4.78 -2.75 7.80
N VAL A 131 -4.80 -2.88 6.47
CA VAL A 131 -3.69 -2.43 5.59
C VAL A 131 -3.46 -0.91 5.70
N THR A 132 -4.51 -0.13 5.89
CA THR A 132 -4.40 1.33 6.07
C THR A 132 -3.66 1.67 7.36
N ASP A 133 -4.00 1.03 8.48
CA ASP A 133 -3.27 1.13 9.74
C ASP A 133 -1.78 0.80 9.53
N TYR A 134 -1.51 -0.29 8.82
CA TYR A 134 -0.14 -0.71 8.47
C TYR A 134 0.61 0.36 7.67
N GLN A 135 0.03 0.89 6.59
CA GLN A 135 0.66 1.92 5.76
C GLN A 135 0.96 3.19 6.57
N GLN A 136 0.01 3.63 7.39
CA GLN A 136 0.19 4.78 8.26
C GLN A 136 1.30 4.52 9.30
N LEU A 137 1.35 3.31 9.86
CA LEU A 137 2.35 2.93 10.85
C LEU A 137 3.76 2.94 10.23
N LEU A 138 3.91 2.39 9.02
CA LEU A 138 5.18 2.38 8.28
C LEU A 138 5.71 3.80 8.03
N LEU A 139 4.84 4.72 7.61
CA LEU A 139 5.20 6.13 7.40
C LEU A 139 5.72 6.76 8.70
N ARG A 140 5.04 6.52 9.82
CA ARG A 140 5.39 7.13 11.12
C ARG A 140 6.60 6.52 11.79
N LEU A 141 6.82 5.23 11.59
CA LEU A 141 7.98 4.52 12.13
C LEU A 141 9.31 5.04 11.54
N THR A 142 9.30 5.60 10.33
CA THR A 142 10.51 6.11 9.65
C THR A 142 11.27 7.14 10.50
N ASP A 143 10.55 8.01 11.21
CA ASP A 143 11.13 9.08 12.04
C ASP A 143 11.09 8.77 13.55
N ALA A 144 10.47 7.66 13.95
CA ALA A 144 10.31 7.28 15.35
C ALA A 144 11.59 6.65 15.92
N LYS A 145 11.89 6.95 17.19
CA LYS A 145 12.96 6.29 17.95
C LYS A 145 12.39 5.43 19.06
N ARG A 146 11.38 5.95 19.76
CA ARG A 146 10.77 5.29 20.91
C ARG A 146 9.28 5.08 20.70
N VAL A 147 8.85 3.83 20.84
CA VAL A 147 7.48 3.38 20.66
C VAL A 147 6.95 2.83 21.98
N VAL A 148 5.78 3.30 22.40
CA VAL A 148 5.02 2.71 23.51
C VAL A 148 4.00 1.74 22.94
N VAL A 149 4.02 0.48 23.37
CA VAL A 149 2.98 -0.50 23.06
C VAL A 149 2.08 -0.67 24.29
N CYS A 150 0.77 -0.67 24.09
CA CYS A 150 -0.21 -0.86 25.16
C CYS A 150 -1.16 -2.02 24.85
N GLY A 151 -1.22 -3.00 25.74
CA GLY A 151 -2.07 -4.19 25.61
C GLY A 151 -1.30 -5.46 25.96
N SER A 152 -1.99 -6.57 26.21
CA SER A 152 -1.32 -7.80 26.69
C SER A 152 -1.62 -9.03 25.84
N GLY A 153 -2.28 -8.87 24.69
CA GLY A 153 -2.62 -9.97 23.78
C GLY A 153 -1.52 -10.26 22.76
N THR A 154 -1.73 -11.25 21.90
CA THR A 154 -0.76 -11.68 20.87
C THR A 154 -0.28 -10.54 19.99
N LEU A 155 -1.20 -9.72 19.46
CA LEU A 155 -0.84 -8.58 18.63
C LEU A 155 0.10 -7.61 19.36
N ALA A 156 -0.11 -7.35 20.65
CA ALA A 156 0.75 -6.45 21.43
C ALA A 156 2.15 -7.04 21.61
N LEU A 157 2.22 -8.30 22.06
CA LEU A 157 3.48 -9.02 22.30
C LEU A 157 4.30 -9.17 21.01
N GLU A 158 3.68 -9.65 19.94
CA GLU A 158 4.36 -9.87 18.65
C GLU A 158 4.80 -8.55 18.01
N SER A 159 4.03 -7.47 18.16
CA SER A 159 4.40 -6.16 17.63
C SER A 159 5.51 -5.51 18.45
N ALA A 160 5.47 -5.61 19.78
CA ALA A 160 6.55 -5.16 20.66
C ALA A 160 7.86 -5.88 20.31
N GLU A 161 7.80 -7.20 20.12
CA GLU A 161 8.91 -8.01 19.64
C GLU A 161 9.41 -7.55 18.26
N ALA A 162 8.51 -7.40 17.27
CA ALA A 162 8.85 -7.00 15.91
C ALA A 162 9.54 -5.62 15.88
N LEU A 163 8.97 -4.63 16.55
CA LEU A 163 9.52 -3.27 16.63
C LEU A 163 10.90 -3.28 17.31
N ARG A 164 11.06 -4.08 18.36
CA ARG A 164 12.36 -4.22 19.02
C ARG A 164 13.42 -4.80 18.09
N HIS A 165 13.08 -5.83 17.31
CA HIS A 165 13.97 -6.43 16.30
C HIS A 165 14.34 -5.46 15.17
N LEU A 166 13.42 -4.57 14.79
CA LEU A 166 13.67 -3.50 13.82
C LEU A 166 14.56 -2.37 14.37
N GLY A 167 14.89 -2.41 15.66
CA GLY A 167 15.84 -1.50 16.30
C GLY A 167 15.22 -0.31 17.03
N TYR A 168 13.90 -0.26 17.19
CA TYR A 168 13.22 0.77 17.98
C TYR A 168 13.44 0.54 19.49
N GLU A 169 13.41 1.62 20.27
CA GLU A 169 13.24 1.55 21.72
C GLU A 169 11.76 1.27 22.02
N VAL A 170 11.47 0.16 22.71
CA VAL A 170 10.09 -0.26 22.97
C VAL A 170 9.83 -0.25 24.46
N VAL A 171 8.79 0.50 24.86
CA VAL A 171 8.21 0.45 26.19
C VAL A 171 6.88 -0.28 26.10
N HIS A 172 6.66 -1.30 26.93
CA HIS A 172 5.44 -2.10 26.91
C HIS A 172 4.65 -1.89 28.21
N LEU A 173 3.43 -1.34 28.08
CA LEU A 173 2.54 -1.07 29.20
C LEU A 173 1.50 -2.17 29.36
N LEU A 174 1.52 -2.80 30.53
CA LEU A 174 0.65 -3.91 30.89
C LEU A 174 -0.22 -3.52 32.08
N ARG A 175 -1.54 -3.63 31.89
CA ARG A 175 -2.52 -3.31 32.94
C ARG A 175 -2.42 -4.18 34.19
N TYR A 176 -1.98 -5.42 34.03
CA TYR A 176 -1.88 -6.40 35.11
C TYR A 176 -0.47 -6.96 35.19
N ASN A 177 -0.17 -7.70 36.25
CA ASN A 177 1.09 -8.43 36.41
C ASN A 177 1.19 -9.71 35.56
N THR A 178 0.08 -10.12 34.91
CA THR A 178 0.03 -11.25 33.97
C THR A 178 -0.30 -10.76 32.57
N ILE A 179 0.41 -11.27 31.56
CA ILE A 179 0.07 -11.07 30.16
C ILE A 179 -1.03 -12.05 29.75
N TRP A 180 -1.83 -11.64 28.78
CA TRP A 180 -2.92 -12.43 28.18
C TRP A 180 -3.69 -13.34 29.17
N PRO A 181 -4.24 -12.80 30.28
CA PRO A 181 -4.79 -13.59 31.39
C PRO A 181 -6.02 -14.44 31.01
N GLU A 182 -6.60 -14.21 29.84
CA GLU A 182 -7.67 -15.04 29.30
C GLU A 182 -7.17 -16.41 28.81
N VAL A 183 -5.86 -16.53 28.55
CA VAL A 183 -5.23 -17.68 27.90
C VAL A 183 -4.03 -18.19 28.71
N LEU A 184 -3.10 -17.32 29.10
CA LEU A 184 -1.93 -17.72 29.88
C LEU A 184 -2.23 -17.72 31.37
N ASP A 185 -1.73 -18.72 32.07
CA ASP A 185 -1.67 -18.69 33.53
C ASP A 185 -0.42 -17.91 34.00
N ALA A 186 -0.30 -17.72 35.33
CA ALA A 186 0.78 -16.94 35.92
C ALA A 186 2.18 -17.48 35.55
N THR A 187 2.35 -18.80 35.49
CA THR A 187 3.64 -19.43 35.17
C THR A 187 4.03 -19.21 33.72
N ALA A 188 3.11 -19.47 32.78
CA ALA A 188 3.35 -19.23 31.36
C ALA A 188 3.58 -17.74 31.07
N SER A 189 2.81 -16.86 31.72
CA SER A 189 2.97 -15.42 31.62
C SER A 189 4.35 -14.96 32.09
N ASP A 190 4.84 -15.44 33.24
CA ASP A 190 6.14 -15.04 33.77
C ASP A 190 7.29 -15.46 32.84
N LEU A 191 7.21 -16.67 32.26
CA LEU A 191 8.20 -17.13 31.27
C LEU A 191 8.28 -16.18 30.06
N VAL A 192 7.14 -15.78 29.51
CA VAL A 192 7.11 -14.85 28.37
C VAL A 192 7.62 -13.46 28.77
N LEU A 193 7.25 -12.95 29.97
CA LEU A 193 7.76 -11.67 30.49
C LEU A 193 9.28 -11.68 30.68
N GLN A 194 9.85 -12.80 31.13
CA GLN A 194 11.30 -12.96 31.23
C GLN A 194 11.97 -12.87 29.85
N GLU A 195 11.39 -13.48 28.82
CA GLU A 195 11.91 -13.40 27.45
C GLU A 195 11.77 -12.03 26.83
N GLU A 196 10.62 -11.37 27.05
CA GLU A 196 10.38 -10.00 26.63
C GLU A 196 11.45 -9.04 27.18
N ARG A 197 11.75 -9.13 28.49
CA ARG A 197 12.80 -8.34 29.14
C ARG A 197 14.20 -8.70 28.63
N ARG A 198 14.47 -9.99 28.37
CA ARG A 198 15.75 -10.44 27.78
C ARG A 198 15.99 -9.85 26.38
N ASN A 199 14.92 -9.63 25.61
CA ASN A 199 14.99 -8.95 24.32
C ASN A 199 15.17 -7.43 24.42
N GLY A 200 15.29 -6.90 25.65
CA GLY A 200 15.59 -5.49 25.92
C GLY A 200 14.39 -4.58 25.76
N ILE A 201 13.18 -5.11 25.95
CA ILE A 201 11.94 -4.31 26.03
C ILE A 201 11.77 -3.80 27.46
N ASP A 202 11.42 -2.53 27.60
CA ASP A 202 11.14 -1.90 28.89
C ASP A 202 9.69 -2.18 29.30
N VAL A 203 9.48 -3.16 30.18
CA VAL A 203 8.14 -3.65 30.54
C VAL A 203 7.66 -3.05 31.86
N HIS A 204 6.53 -2.34 31.82
CA HIS A 204 5.89 -1.72 32.97
C HIS A 204 4.59 -2.48 33.28
N LEU A 205 4.59 -3.19 34.41
CA LEU A 205 3.43 -3.93 34.91
C LEU A 205 2.54 -3.04 35.78
N GLU A 206 1.26 -3.37 35.81
CA GLU A 206 0.25 -2.64 36.60
C GLU A 206 0.23 -1.14 36.27
N GLU A 207 0.40 -0.84 34.98
CA GLU A 207 0.49 0.51 34.44
C GLU A 207 -0.57 0.73 33.36
N GLU A 208 -1.36 1.80 33.50
CA GLU A 208 -2.41 2.17 32.55
C GLU A 208 -2.17 3.59 32.05
N ILE A 209 -2.50 3.86 30.79
CA ILE A 209 -2.40 5.21 30.22
C ILE A 209 -3.53 6.07 30.81
N ALA A 210 -3.17 7.19 31.44
CA ALA A 210 -4.11 8.19 31.93
C ALA A 210 -4.33 9.31 30.91
N GLU A 211 -3.26 9.77 30.26
CA GLU A 211 -3.26 10.88 29.31
C GLU A 211 -2.13 10.71 28.28
N LEU A 212 -2.39 11.16 27.05
CA LEU A 212 -1.41 11.24 25.98
C LEU A 212 -1.14 12.73 25.73
N VAL A 213 0.11 13.15 25.88
CA VAL A 213 0.52 14.54 25.71
C VAL A 213 1.15 14.70 24.34
N GLY A 214 0.80 15.79 23.66
CA GLY A 214 1.28 16.08 22.33
C GLY A 214 1.94 17.43 22.19
N THR A 215 2.89 17.51 21.26
CA THR A 215 3.55 18.73 20.81
C THR A 215 3.19 18.94 19.34
N ALA A 216 2.69 20.14 18.99
CA ALA A 216 2.25 20.46 17.62
C ALA A 216 1.25 19.45 17.00
N GLY A 217 0.40 18.82 17.83
CA GLY A 217 -0.61 17.84 17.40
C GLY A 217 -0.10 16.41 17.22
N GLN A 218 1.17 16.14 17.49
CA GLN A 218 1.77 14.79 17.50
C GLN A 218 2.03 14.34 18.94
N VAL A 219 1.84 13.06 19.24
CA VAL A 219 2.18 12.48 20.54
C VAL A 219 3.68 12.65 20.82
N SER A 220 3.99 13.08 22.04
CA SER A 220 5.37 13.24 22.52
C SER A 220 5.62 12.55 23.86
N GLU A 221 4.56 12.24 24.61
CA GLU A 221 4.67 11.61 25.93
C GLU A 221 3.39 10.87 26.32
N VAL A 222 3.55 9.78 27.08
CA VAL A 222 2.50 9.06 27.78
C VAL A 222 2.57 9.38 29.26
N ILE A 223 1.45 9.81 29.86
CA ILE A 223 1.27 9.93 31.30
C ILE A 223 0.43 8.76 31.78
N THR A 224 0.94 8.05 32.78
CA THR A 224 0.28 6.87 33.33
C THR A 224 -0.59 7.21 34.54
N THR A 225 -1.48 6.30 34.94
CA THR A 225 -2.35 6.47 36.12
C THR A 225 -1.58 6.57 37.43
N ARG A 226 -0.32 6.12 37.46
CA ARG A 226 0.59 6.26 38.60
C ARG A 226 1.42 7.54 38.56
N GLY A 227 1.24 8.38 37.54
CA GLY A 227 1.97 9.63 37.35
C GLY A 227 3.35 9.45 36.72
N THR A 228 3.63 8.31 36.09
CA THR A 228 4.87 8.10 35.34
C THR A 228 4.76 8.83 34.00
N HIS A 229 5.83 9.55 33.62
CA HIS A 229 5.94 10.23 32.33
C HIS A 229 6.91 9.47 31.44
N ILE A 230 6.44 9.05 30.26
CA ILE A 230 7.20 8.22 29.32
C ILE A 230 7.26 8.95 27.98
N PRO A 231 8.40 9.59 27.63
CA PRO A 231 8.57 10.21 26.31
C PRO A 231 8.43 9.17 25.20
N CYS A 232 7.78 9.51 24.10
CA CYS A 232 7.60 8.62 22.95
C CYS A 232 7.26 9.37 21.67
N ASP A 233 7.57 8.78 20.52
CA ASP A 233 7.23 9.34 19.20
C ASP A 233 5.96 8.69 18.62
N LEU A 234 5.62 7.50 19.13
CA LEU A 234 4.51 6.67 18.67
C LEU A 234 3.92 5.86 19.83
N VAL A 235 2.59 5.71 19.85
CA VAL A 235 1.86 4.88 20.79
C VAL A 235 1.00 3.88 20.02
N MET A 236 1.29 2.59 20.16
CA MET A 236 0.53 1.50 19.54
C MET A 236 -0.49 0.92 20.54
N ILE A 237 -1.76 1.05 20.23
CA ILE A 237 -2.89 0.56 21.01
C ILE A 237 -3.32 -0.82 20.51
N ALA A 238 -3.11 -1.84 21.34
CA ALA A 238 -3.41 -3.25 21.06
C ALA A 238 -4.22 -3.89 22.22
N ILE A 239 -5.24 -3.18 22.69
CA ILE A 239 -6.08 -3.53 23.86
C ILE A 239 -7.33 -4.38 23.52
N GLY A 240 -7.33 -5.03 22.36
CA GLY A 240 -8.40 -5.90 21.89
C GLY A 240 -9.29 -5.29 20.80
N ILE A 241 -10.39 -5.99 20.48
CA ILE A 241 -11.33 -5.62 19.41
C ILE A 241 -12.73 -5.32 19.97
N GLU A 242 -13.54 -4.66 19.14
CA GLU A 242 -14.94 -4.35 19.40
C GLU A 242 -15.79 -4.61 18.13
N PRO A 243 -16.81 -5.48 18.19
CA PRO A 243 -17.74 -5.67 17.07
C PRO A 243 -18.43 -4.37 16.66
N HIS A 244 -18.45 -4.09 15.36
CA HIS A 244 -19.08 -2.88 14.86
C HIS A 244 -20.60 -3.11 14.65
N ILE A 245 -21.39 -2.92 15.71
CA ILE A 245 -22.80 -3.38 15.75
C ILE A 245 -23.83 -2.25 15.86
N ASP A 246 -23.43 -0.99 15.76
CA ASP A 246 -24.34 0.14 15.99
C ASP A 246 -25.47 0.23 14.95
N PHE A 247 -25.13 0.18 13.66
CA PHE A 247 -26.13 0.14 12.58
C PHE A 247 -26.94 -1.16 12.55
N VAL A 248 -26.35 -2.25 13.04
CA VAL A 248 -27.01 -3.56 13.15
C VAL A 248 -28.07 -3.52 14.25
N ARG A 249 -27.73 -2.99 15.43
CA ARG A 249 -28.65 -2.83 16.55
C ARG A 249 -29.83 -1.94 16.18
N ALA A 250 -29.58 -0.86 15.44
CA ALA A 250 -30.62 0.05 14.95
C ALA A 250 -31.64 -0.64 14.02
N SER A 251 -31.29 -1.77 13.39
CA SER A 251 -32.18 -2.56 12.52
C SER A 251 -33.08 -3.57 13.27
N GLY A 252 -33.02 -3.61 14.60
CA GLY A 252 -33.78 -4.56 15.43
C GLY A 252 -33.21 -5.98 15.45
N ILE A 253 -31.96 -6.16 15.01
CA ILE A 253 -31.20 -7.40 15.18
C ILE A 253 -30.66 -7.47 16.61
N ALA A 254 -30.85 -8.62 17.27
CA ALA A 254 -30.45 -8.84 18.66
C ALA A 254 -28.93 -8.81 18.78
N CYS A 255 -28.44 -7.93 19.66
CA CYS A 255 -27.01 -7.70 19.87
C CYS A 255 -26.72 -7.60 21.38
N GLY A 256 -25.62 -8.21 21.82
CA GLY A 256 -25.00 -8.00 23.12
C GLY A 256 -23.67 -7.27 22.97
N ARG A 257 -22.56 -7.94 23.29
CA ARG A 257 -21.20 -7.52 22.92
C ARG A 257 -20.94 -7.69 21.43
N GLY A 258 -21.57 -8.69 20.81
CA GLY A 258 -21.61 -8.94 19.38
C GLY A 258 -23.03 -9.26 18.90
N ILE A 259 -23.18 -9.67 17.65
CA ILE A 259 -24.48 -10.12 17.09
C ILE A 259 -24.83 -11.48 17.69
N GLN A 260 -26.06 -11.61 18.21
CA GLN A 260 -26.55 -12.87 18.75
C GLN A 260 -27.00 -13.80 17.64
N VAL A 261 -26.45 -15.01 17.64
CA VAL A 261 -26.75 -16.03 16.64
C VAL A 261 -27.06 -17.38 17.28
N ASP A 262 -27.85 -18.20 16.59
CA ASP A 262 -28.03 -19.61 16.92
C ASP A 262 -26.86 -20.48 16.41
N ALA A 263 -26.90 -21.79 16.66
CA ALA A 263 -25.87 -22.72 16.20
C ALA A 263 -25.76 -22.85 14.66
N ALA A 264 -26.74 -22.34 13.91
CA ALA A 264 -26.71 -22.26 12.45
C ALA A 264 -26.35 -20.84 11.96
N MET A 265 -25.80 -20.01 12.84
CA MET A 265 -25.39 -18.62 12.58
C MET A 265 -26.55 -17.69 12.16
N ARG A 266 -27.80 -18.04 12.52
CA ARG A 266 -28.99 -17.22 12.25
C ARG A 266 -29.19 -16.16 13.31
N THR A 267 -29.54 -14.95 12.88
CA THR A 267 -29.99 -13.89 13.79
C THR A 267 -31.47 -14.08 14.17
N ASN A 268 -32.00 -13.21 15.05
CA ASN A 268 -33.44 -13.14 15.34
C ASN A 268 -34.28 -12.62 14.15
N LYS A 269 -33.65 -12.07 13.10
CA LYS A 269 -34.35 -11.60 11.90
C LYS A 269 -34.30 -12.67 10.79
N PRO A 270 -35.46 -13.00 10.18
CA PRO A 270 -35.50 -13.98 9.09
C PRO A 270 -34.56 -13.60 7.95
N ALA A 271 -33.93 -14.61 7.34
CA ALA A 271 -33.01 -14.44 6.19
C ALA A 271 -31.73 -13.63 6.47
N ILE A 272 -31.44 -13.28 7.73
CA ILE A 272 -30.22 -12.57 8.13
C ILE A 272 -29.36 -13.47 9.02
N TYR A 273 -28.10 -13.61 8.63
CA TYR A 273 -27.07 -14.43 9.27
C TYR A 273 -25.89 -13.55 9.67
N ALA A 274 -25.04 -14.03 10.59
CA ALA A 274 -23.81 -13.35 10.95
C ALA A 274 -22.68 -14.34 11.25
N ALA A 275 -21.43 -13.98 10.92
CA ALA A 275 -20.26 -14.84 11.14
C ALA A 275 -18.96 -14.04 11.32
N GLY A 276 -17.97 -14.65 11.97
CA GLY A 276 -16.65 -14.05 12.24
C GLY A 276 -16.66 -13.13 13.46
N ASP A 277 -15.68 -12.23 13.55
CA ASP A 277 -15.43 -11.37 14.72
C ASP A 277 -16.62 -10.48 15.14
N VAL A 278 -17.69 -10.40 14.35
CA VAL A 278 -18.89 -9.62 14.67
C VAL A 278 -19.87 -10.36 15.59
N VAL A 279 -19.81 -11.70 15.64
CA VAL A 279 -20.77 -12.49 16.41
C VAL A 279 -20.34 -12.64 17.86
N GLU A 280 -21.32 -12.80 18.73
CA GLU A 280 -21.09 -13.33 20.06
C GLU A 280 -21.56 -14.78 20.16
N THR A 281 -20.68 -15.68 20.59
CA THR A 281 -20.97 -17.09 20.79
C THR A 281 -20.97 -17.43 22.28
N LYS A 282 -21.77 -18.43 22.66
CA LYS A 282 -21.84 -18.92 24.04
C LYS A 282 -21.00 -20.18 24.17
N ASP A 283 -20.03 -20.14 25.08
CA ASP A 283 -19.25 -21.32 25.45
C ASP A 283 -20.18 -22.38 26.06
N PRO A 284 -20.26 -23.60 25.49
CA PRO A 284 -21.18 -24.63 25.97
C PRO A 284 -20.78 -25.24 27.33
N LEU A 285 -19.49 -25.16 27.71
CA LEU A 285 -18.98 -25.66 28.98
C LEU A 285 -19.14 -24.64 30.11
N THR A 286 -18.84 -23.36 29.83
CA THR A 286 -18.85 -22.30 30.86
C THR A 286 -20.11 -21.46 30.85
N GLY A 287 -20.90 -21.52 29.79
CA GLY A 287 -22.08 -20.68 29.59
C GLY A 287 -21.78 -19.19 29.36
N LYS A 288 -20.50 -18.79 29.29
CA LYS A 288 -20.09 -17.40 29.07
C LYS A 288 -20.21 -17.02 27.60
N THR A 289 -20.72 -15.82 27.35
CA THR A 289 -20.75 -15.23 26.01
C THR A 289 -19.42 -14.55 25.69
N ARG A 290 -18.90 -14.75 24.48
CA ARG A 290 -17.61 -14.22 24.02
C ARG A 290 -17.69 -13.75 22.57
N VAL A 291 -16.84 -12.78 22.24
CA VAL A 291 -16.51 -12.38 20.87
C VAL A 291 -15.15 -12.99 20.56
N ILE A 292 -15.05 -13.78 19.50
CA ILE A 292 -13.84 -14.53 19.17
C ILE A 292 -13.18 -13.86 17.96
N GLY A 293 -12.02 -13.23 18.18
CA GLY A 293 -11.23 -12.57 17.14
C GLY A 293 -10.17 -13.49 16.52
N GLN A 294 -10.56 -14.67 16.06
CA GLN A 294 -9.64 -15.69 15.54
C GLN A 294 -10.01 -16.09 14.12
N TRP A 295 -8.97 -16.32 13.30
CA TRP A 295 -9.09 -16.59 11.87
C TRP A 295 -9.87 -17.87 11.56
N TYR A 296 -9.49 -18.99 12.19
CA TYR A 296 -10.09 -20.30 11.92
C TYR A 296 -11.57 -20.40 12.36
N PRO A 297 -11.96 -19.94 13.57
CA PRO A 297 -13.37 -19.85 13.93
C PRO A 297 -14.20 -19.03 12.95
N ALA A 298 -13.65 -17.95 12.39
CA ALA A 298 -14.35 -17.15 11.38
C ALA A 298 -14.63 -17.94 10.08
N ILE A 299 -13.70 -18.81 9.65
CA ILE A 299 -13.88 -19.74 8.53
C ILE A 299 -15.02 -20.71 8.82
N LEU A 300 -14.98 -21.38 9.98
CA LEU A 300 -16.00 -22.36 10.36
C LEU A 300 -17.40 -21.74 10.45
N GLN A 301 -17.50 -20.59 11.12
CA GLN A 301 -18.76 -19.85 11.25
C GLN A 301 -19.30 -19.42 9.88
N ALA A 302 -18.42 -18.98 8.96
CA ALA A 302 -18.82 -18.61 7.61
C ALA A 302 -19.38 -19.80 6.80
N GLN A 303 -18.74 -20.96 6.89
CA GLN A 303 -19.24 -22.19 6.24
C GLN A 303 -20.60 -22.60 6.81
N ILE A 304 -20.78 -22.53 8.14
CA ILE A 304 -22.05 -22.84 8.81
C ILE A 304 -23.13 -21.85 8.37
N ALA A 305 -22.83 -20.55 8.36
CA ALA A 305 -23.76 -19.51 7.94
C ALA A 305 -24.19 -19.71 6.48
N ALA A 306 -23.25 -19.94 5.56
CA ALA A 306 -23.53 -20.20 4.15
C ALA A 306 -24.41 -21.46 3.96
N LYS A 307 -24.10 -22.56 4.66
CA LYS A 307 -24.95 -23.78 4.67
C LYS A 307 -26.36 -23.50 5.22
N GLY A 308 -26.46 -22.64 6.23
CA GLY A 308 -27.72 -22.16 6.79
C GLY A 308 -28.54 -21.35 5.77
N MET A 309 -27.89 -20.45 5.03
CA MET A 309 -28.50 -19.61 4.00
C MET A 309 -29.10 -20.42 2.84
N LEU A 310 -28.52 -21.58 2.52
CA LEU A 310 -28.99 -22.53 1.50
C LEU A 310 -30.22 -23.36 1.94
N GLU A 311 -30.59 -23.32 3.23
CA GLU A 311 -31.78 -24.00 3.78
C GLU A 311 -31.90 -25.52 3.51
N THR A 312 -30.77 -26.21 3.35
CA THR A 312 -30.72 -27.67 3.11
C THR A 312 -31.24 -28.49 4.31
N ALA A 313 -31.75 -29.71 4.11
CA ALA A 313 -32.26 -30.55 5.21
C ALA A 313 -31.23 -30.79 6.33
N SER A 314 -29.95 -30.86 5.97
CA SER A 314 -28.79 -30.95 6.88
C SER A 314 -28.63 -29.70 7.76
N SER A 315 -28.99 -28.51 7.25
CA SER A 315 -28.91 -27.22 7.97
C SER A 315 -29.97 -27.05 9.08
N ARG A 316 -30.96 -27.96 9.16
CA ARG A 316 -31.99 -27.97 10.21
C ARG A 316 -31.59 -28.81 11.43
N ARG A 317 -30.65 -29.75 11.25
CA ARG A 317 -30.03 -30.50 12.34
C ARG A 317 -28.72 -29.79 12.67
N GLY A 318 -28.79 -28.75 13.50
CA GLY A 318 -27.62 -27.96 13.87
C GLY A 318 -26.43 -28.86 14.17
N THR A 319 -25.37 -28.75 13.38
CA THR A 319 -24.14 -29.48 13.63
C THR A 319 -23.44 -28.72 14.74
N THR A 320 -23.51 -29.22 15.97
CA THR A 320 -22.69 -28.70 17.07
C THR A 320 -21.24 -29.09 16.80
N THR A 321 -20.55 -28.38 15.92
CA THR A 321 -19.09 -28.33 15.98
C THR A 321 -18.77 -27.66 17.30
N ARG A 322 -18.13 -28.41 18.21
CA ARG A 322 -17.64 -27.83 19.46
C ARG A 322 -16.42 -27.00 19.09
N ASP A 323 -16.53 -25.68 19.24
CA ASP A 323 -15.40 -24.78 19.07
C ASP A 323 -14.40 -25.03 20.21
N THR A 324 -13.53 -26.02 20.04
CA THR A 324 -12.34 -26.16 20.88
C THR A 324 -11.44 -24.98 20.53
N PHE A 325 -11.39 -23.98 21.43
CA PHE A 325 -10.53 -22.82 21.26
C PHE A 325 -9.11 -23.26 20.94
N TYR A 326 -8.52 -22.62 19.93
CA TYR A 326 -7.17 -22.93 19.46
C TYR A 326 -6.41 -21.62 19.35
N ASN A 327 -5.33 -21.48 20.10
CA ASN A 327 -4.32 -20.45 19.83
C ASN A 327 -3.02 -21.16 19.52
N ALA A 328 -2.36 -20.76 18.43
CA ALA A 328 -0.98 -21.10 18.16
C ALA A 328 -0.26 -19.83 17.71
N THR A 329 0.88 -19.54 18.32
CA THR A 329 1.76 -18.44 17.92
C THR A 329 3.17 -18.63 18.47
N PHE A 330 4.05 -17.67 18.18
CA PHE A 330 5.39 -17.57 18.71
C PHE A 330 5.46 -16.36 19.65
N LEU A 331 5.88 -16.57 20.90
CA LEU A 331 6.02 -15.51 21.89
C LEU A 331 7.49 -15.41 22.30
N TYR A 332 8.24 -14.45 21.75
CA TYR A 332 9.66 -14.24 22.09
C TYR A 332 10.54 -15.48 21.87
N GLY A 333 10.34 -16.14 20.72
CA GLY A 333 11.03 -17.38 20.36
C GLY A 333 10.60 -18.60 21.19
N LEU A 334 9.40 -18.56 21.79
CA LEU A 334 8.76 -19.71 22.42
C LEU A 334 7.53 -20.11 21.60
N ASP A 335 7.54 -21.34 21.10
CA ASP A 335 6.37 -21.93 20.47
C ASP A 335 5.24 -22.03 21.50
N PHE A 336 4.07 -21.54 21.16
CA PHE A 336 2.94 -21.50 22.07
C PHE A 336 1.72 -22.16 21.43
N VAL A 337 1.09 -23.08 22.16
CA VAL A 337 -0.22 -23.64 21.82
C VAL A 337 -1.11 -23.70 23.05
N SER A 338 -2.34 -23.20 22.94
CA SER A 338 -3.40 -23.45 23.91
C SER A 338 -4.63 -24.04 23.24
N LEU A 339 -5.20 -25.08 23.85
CA LEU A 339 -6.45 -25.67 23.42
C LEU A 339 -7.49 -25.59 24.52
N GLY A 340 -8.75 -25.31 24.17
CA GLY A 340 -9.88 -25.40 25.10
C GLY A 340 -9.68 -24.57 26.37
N GLN A 341 -9.90 -25.20 27.53
CA GLN A 341 -9.76 -24.56 28.84
C GLN A 341 -8.31 -24.49 29.31
N THR A 342 -7.89 -23.32 29.74
CA THR A 342 -6.52 -23.06 30.24
C THR A 342 -6.45 -23.08 31.78
N SER A 343 -7.58 -23.23 32.46
CA SER A 343 -7.65 -23.44 33.90
C SER A 343 -8.80 -24.38 34.26
N ALA A 344 -8.61 -25.16 35.32
CA ALA A 344 -9.65 -26.05 35.85
C ALA A 344 -10.87 -25.25 36.34
N LEU A 345 -12.06 -25.72 35.99
CA LEU A 345 -13.30 -25.14 36.51
C LEU A 345 -13.43 -25.44 38.01
N GLN A 346 -14.08 -24.55 38.76
CA GLN A 346 -14.45 -24.81 40.16
C GLN A 346 -15.65 -25.79 40.21
N GLN A 347 -15.43 -27.03 39.76
CA GLN A 347 -16.43 -28.09 39.68
C GLN A 347 -15.80 -29.41 40.12
N ALA A 348 -16.61 -30.32 40.68
CA ALA A 348 -16.13 -31.62 41.13
C ALA A 348 -15.54 -32.43 39.96
N GLY A 349 -14.35 -32.98 40.17
CA GLY A 349 -13.62 -33.76 39.16
C GLY A 349 -12.80 -32.94 38.17
N ALA A 350 -12.76 -31.60 38.30
CA ALA A 350 -11.83 -30.76 37.56
C ALA A 350 -10.46 -30.72 38.25
N TYR A 351 -9.38 -30.91 37.52
CA TYR A 351 -8.00 -30.79 38.04
C TYR A 351 -7.00 -30.47 36.93
N GLU A 352 -5.78 -30.09 37.32
CA GLU A 352 -4.70 -29.73 36.41
C GLU A 352 -3.53 -30.71 36.57
N LEU A 353 -2.92 -31.13 35.46
CA LEU A 353 -1.68 -31.88 35.43
C LEU A 353 -0.61 -30.98 34.82
N ILE A 354 0.43 -30.67 35.60
CA ILE A 354 1.51 -29.76 35.22
C ILE A 354 2.80 -30.58 35.06
N ALA A 355 3.48 -30.42 33.94
CA ALA A 355 4.78 -31.05 33.72
C ALA A 355 5.85 -30.42 34.63
N GLU A 356 6.93 -31.15 34.91
CA GLU A 356 8.07 -30.57 35.62
C GLU A 356 8.60 -29.33 34.87
N PRO A 357 8.77 -28.18 35.55
CA PRO A 357 9.25 -26.95 34.90
C PRO A 357 10.62 -27.15 34.26
N GLN A 358 10.76 -26.72 33.00
CA GLN A 358 12.03 -26.73 32.28
C GLN A 358 12.41 -25.29 31.88
N PRO A 359 13.71 -24.99 31.69
CA PRO A 359 14.13 -23.71 31.14
C PRO A 359 13.42 -23.45 29.82
N ARG A 360 12.74 -22.30 29.69
CA ARG A 360 11.99 -21.90 28.49
C ARG A 360 10.86 -22.86 28.07
N ALA A 361 10.40 -23.77 28.92
CA ALA A 361 9.28 -24.65 28.56
C ALA A 361 8.30 -24.89 29.72
N TYR A 362 7.01 -24.87 29.39
CA TYR A 362 5.91 -25.10 30.31
C TYR A 362 4.79 -25.88 29.61
N ARG A 363 4.33 -26.96 30.25
CA ARG A 363 3.25 -27.79 29.72
C ARG A 363 2.24 -28.08 30.83
N LYS A 364 0.97 -27.80 30.55
CA LYS A 364 -0.15 -28.06 31.43
C LYS A 364 -1.33 -28.66 30.67
N ILE A 365 -2.03 -29.60 31.30
CA ILE A 365 -3.28 -30.18 30.81
C ILE A 365 -4.37 -29.96 31.87
N VAL A 366 -5.55 -29.53 31.42
CA VAL A 366 -6.75 -29.38 32.24
C VAL A 366 -7.66 -30.57 32.00
N PHE A 367 -8.13 -31.19 33.09
CA PHE A 367 -8.99 -32.36 33.06
C PHE A 367 -10.34 -32.09 33.69
N GLN A 368 -11.37 -32.77 33.18
CA GLN A 368 -12.67 -32.97 33.81
C GLN A 368 -12.96 -34.47 33.87
N GLN A 369 -12.97 -35.06 35.06
CA GLN A 369 -13.23 -36.49 35.29
C GLN A 369 -12.32 -37.42 34.45
N GLY A 370 -11.05 -37.04 34.28
CA GLY A 370 -10.07 -37.81 33.50
C GLY A 370 -10.12 -37.60 31.98
N ILE A 371 -11.05 -36.77 31.49
CA ILE A 371 -11.11 -36.34 30.09
C ILE A 371 -10.41 -34.98 29.97
N PRO A 372 -9.44 -34.80 29.05
CA PRO A 372 -8.81 -33.51 28.86
C PRO A 372 -9.82 -32.51 28.28
N THR A 373 -9.87 -31.31 28.85
CA THR A 373 -10.73 -30.20 28.41
C THR A 373 -9.92 -29.01 27.90
N GLY A 374 -8.59 -29.04 28.06
CA GLY A 374 -7.69 -28.08 27.42
C GLY A 374 -6.23 -28.24 27.82
N ILE A 375 -5.35 -27.47 27.18
CA ILE A 375 -3.89 -27.47 27.41
C ILE A 375 -3.31 -26.06 27.33
N ILE A 376 -2.15 -25.86 27.97
CA ILE A 376 -1.22 -24.74 27.75
C ILE A 376 0.17 -25.34 27.54
N PHE A 377 0.68 -25.31 26.31
CA PHE A 377 2.04 -25.71 25.96
C PHE A 377 2.83 -24.49 25.48
N LEU A 378 4.00 -24.27 26.07
CA LEU A 378 4.92 -23.17 25.77
C LEU A 378 6.34 -23.71 25.68
N GLY A 379 7.09 -23.36 24.64
CA GLY A 379 8.46 -23.80 24.33
C GLY A 379 8.61 -25.26 23.90
N LYS A 380 7.67 -26.13 24.26
CA LYS A 380 7.56 -27.53 23.83
C LYS A 380 6.11 -27.86 23.51
N THR A 381 5.77 -27.76 22.23
CA THR A 381 4.40 -27.88 21.70
C THR A 381 4.15 -29.21 21.00
N GLU A 382 5.11 -30.13 21.03
CA GLU A 382 4.98 -31.46 20.46
C GLU A 382 3.76 -32.18 21.05
N GLN A 383 3.13 -33.03 20.24
CA GLN A 383 1.92 -33.77 20.60
C GLN A 383 0.66 -32.92 20.89
N ALA A 384 0.68 -31.57 20.75
CA ALA A 384 -0.50 -30.73 20.97
C ALA A 384 -1.72 -31.20 20.14
N PHE A 385 -1.51 -31.65 18.90
CA PHE A 385 -2.56 -32.22 18.06
C PHE A 385 -3.12 -33.57 18.58
N ALA A 386 -2.29 -34.40 19.22
CA ALA A 386 -2.76 -35.61 19.88
C ALA A 386 -3.67 -35.26 21.07
N TYR A 387 -3.35 -34.20 21.83
CA TYR A 387 -4.24 -33.68 22.86
C TYR A 387 -5.51 -33.09 22.29
N LYS A 388 -5.45 -32.37 21.15
CA LYS A 388 -6.65 -31.90 20.44
C LYS A 388 -7.56 -33.07 20.07
N ARG A 389 -7.00 -34.15 19.51
CA ARG A 389 -7.71 -35.38 19.19
C ARG A 389 -8.39 -35.97 20.43
N ALA A 390 -7.68 -36.04 21.55
CA ALA A 390 -8.24 -36.53 22.80
C ALA A 390 -9.38 -35.65 23.34
N ILE A 391 -9.26 -34.32 23.22
CA ILE A 391 -10.31 -33.35 23.63
C ILE A 391 -11.54 -33.48 22.74
N ASP A 392 -11.37 -33.46 21.41
CA ASP A 392 -12.45 -33.51 20.43
C ASP A 392 -13.30 -34.78 20.60
N HIS A 393 -12.64 -35.92 20.85
CA HIS A 393 -13.28 -37.24 21.03
C HIS A 393 -13.56 -37.62 22.49
N ARG A 394 -13.29 -36.72 23.44
CA ARG A 394 -13.52 -36.92 24.89
C ARG A 394 -12.90 -38.20 25.44
N VAL A 395 -11.68 -38.50 25.03
CA VAL A 395 -10.97 -39.72 25.45
C VAL A 395 -10.57 -39.61 26.92
N ASN A 396 -10.89 -40.63 27.72
CA ASN A 396 -10.47 -40.65 29.12
C ASN A 396 -9.01 -41.10 29.23
N LEU A 397 -8.13 -40.23 29.72
CA LEU A 397 -6.69 -40.47 29.83
C LEU A 397 -6.26 -40.90 31.25
N SER A 398 -7.21 -41.21 32.14
CA SER A 398 -6.90 -41.56 33.55
C SER A 398 -5.91 -42.73 33.68
N ALA A 399 -5.95 -43.69 32.76
CA ALA A 399 -5.11 -44.88 32.78
C ALA A 399 -3.62 -44.59 32.49
N ILE A 400 -3.30 -43.43 31.94
CA ILE A 400 -1.95 -43.07 31.47
C ILE A 400 -1.44 -41.74 32.06
N LEU A 401 -2.12 -41.16 33.06
CA LEU A 401 -1.78 -39.84 33.60
C LEU A 401 -0.32 -39.69 34.03
N ASN A 402 0.26 -40.76 34.60
CA ASN A 402 1.63 -40.77 35.12
C ASN A 402 2.72 -40.82 34.03
N ILE A 403 2.35 -41.11 32.78
CA ILE A 403 3.31 -41.22 31.67
C ILE A 403 3.12 -40.14 30.59
N LEU A 404 2.07 -39.31 30.68
CA LEU A 404 1.71 -38.30 29.67
C LEU A 404 2.81 -37.28 29.33
N PHE A 405 3.75 -37.01 30.25
CA PHE A 405 4.85 -36.06 30.04
C PHE A 405 6.23 -36.70 29.95
N THR A 406 6.32 -38.04 29.94
CA THR A 406 7.59 -38.76 29.76
C THR A 406 8.05 -38.66 28.30
N ASP A 407 9.37 -38.57 28.09
CA ASP A 407 9.95 -38.35 26.75
C ASP A 407 9.73 -39.57 25.83
N GLU A 408 9.59 -40.77 26.39
CA GLU A 408 9.37 -42.01 25.65
C GLU A 408 7.90 -42.25 25.25
N PHE A 409 6.95 -41.50 25.80
CA PHE A 409 5.53 -41.71 25.57
C PHE A 409 4.97 -40.82 24.45
N ASN A 410 4.34 -41.46 23.46
CA ASN A 410 3.64 -40.79 22.37
C ASN A 410 2.13 -41.00 22.48
N LEU A 411 1.38 -39.93 22.74
CA LEU A 411 -0.08 -39.95 22.86
C LEU A 411 -0.75 -40.28 21.52
N ALA A 412 -0.21 -39.87 20.38
CA ALA A 412 -0.80 -40.16 19.08
C ALA A 412 -0.81 -41.68 18.82
N ASP A 413 0.32 -42.35 19.04
CA ASP A 413 0.45 -43.80 18.89
C ASP A 413 -0.49 -44.56 19.85
N TRP A 414 -0.63 -44.06 21.08
CA TRP A 414 -1.56 -44.63 22.05
C TRP A 414 -3.02 -44.47 21.60
N LEU A 415 -3.41 -43.29 21.09
CA LEU A 415 -4.75 -43.02 20.55
C LEU A 415 -5.04 -43.85 19.29
N ASP A 416 -4.04 -44.12 18.46
CA ASP A 416 -4.12 -45.03 17.32
C ASP A 416 -4.42 -46.45 17.78
N GLY A 417 -3.72 -46.93 18.80
CA GLY A 417 -4.02 -48.22 19.45
C GLY A 417 -5.45 -48.31 20.02
N GLN A 418 -6.04 -47.17 20.41
CA GLN A 418 -7.43 -47.07 20.86
C GLN A 418 -8.43 -46.81 19.72
N HIS A 419 -8.00 -46.77 18.46
CA HIS A 419 -8.84 -46.51 17.28
C HIS A 419 -9.63 -45.19 17.36
N VAL A 420 -9.08 -44.17 18.02
CA VAL A 420 -9.72 -42.85 18.09
C VAL A 420 -9.65 -42.21 16.70
N PRO A 421 -10.65 -41.53 16.15
CA PRO A 421 -10.50 -40.86 14.86
C PRO A 421 -9.47 -39.71 14.94
N PRO A 422 -8.88 -39.24 13.82
CA PRO A 422 -8.03 -38.05 13.81
C PRO A 422 -8.73 -36.83 14.43
N ALA A 423 -7.95 -35.85 14.88
CA ALA A 423 -8.51 -34.57 15.29
C ALA A 423 -9.27 -33.94 14.12
N SER A 424 -10.38 -33.26 14.39
CA SER A 424 -11.06 -32.48 13.35
C SER A 424 -10.22 -31.24 13.05
N ILE A 425 -9.38 -31.33 12.02
CA ILE A 425 -8.64 -30.24 11.37
C ILE A 425 -8.66 -30.59 9.88
N ASP A 426 -9.31 -29.76 9.05
CA ASP A 426 -9.20 -29.92 7.59
C ASP A 426 -7.84 -29.35 7.12
N GLU A 427 -7.18 -30.06 6.21
CA GLU A 427 -5.78 -30.00 5.73
C GLU A 427 -5.28 -28.65 5.14
N THR A 428 -5.62 -27.49 5.71
CA THR A 428 -5.18 -26.17 5.16
C THR A 428 -4.48 -25.25 6.17
N ASP A 429 -4.14 -25.74 7.36
CA ASP A 429 -3.40 -24.99 8.38
C ASP A 429 -1.86 -25.09 8.24
N GLU A 430 -1.35 -25.15 7.01
CA GLU A 430 -0.03 -24.56 6.77
C GLU A 430 -0.18 -23.04 6.89
N VAL A 431 0.01 -22.55 8.11
CA VAL A 431 0.51 -21.18 8.30
C VAL A 431 1.74 -21.06 7.39
N PRO A 432 1.85 -20.03 6.53
CA PRO A 432 3.05 -19.85 5.72
C PRO A 432 4.25 -19.65 6.67
N GLY A 433 4.96 -20.73 7.02
CA GLY A 433 5.94 -20.71 8.09
C GLY A 433 6.63 -22.02 8.46
N THR A 434 6.08 -23.19 8.14
CA THR A 434 6.73 -24.46 8.53
C THR A 434 6.61 -25.55 7.46
N GLN A 435 7.77 -25.90 6.89
CA GLN A 435 8.11 -27.08 6.08
C GLN A 435 7.62 -27.13 4.62
N ALA A 436 8.48 -26.67 3.69
CA ALA A 436 8.37 -26.94 2.26
C ALA A 436 9.17 -28.20 1.89
N GLU A 437 8.53 -29.23 1.33
CA GLU A 437 9.20 -30.34 0.66
C GLU A 437 9.57 -29.97 -0.79
N ILE A 438 10.80 -30.31 -1.18
CA ILE A 438 11.46 -29.88 -2.42
C ILE A 438 11.28 -30.95 -3.51
N GLY A 439 10.59 -30.60 -4.61
CA GLY A 439 10.64 -31.35 -5.88
C GLY A 439 11.97 -31.11 -6.65
N PRO A 440 12.32 -31.94 -7.65
CA PRO A 440 13.70 -32.03 -8.13
C PRO A 440 14.14 -30.81 -8.96
N PRO A 441 15.44 -30.43 -8.89
CA PRO A 441 15.93 -29.12 -9.36
C PRO A 441 16.46 -29.09 -10.80
N ALA A 442 16.49 -27.88 -11.38
CA ALA A 442 17.29 -27.52 -12.55
C ALA A 442 18.40 -26.50 -12.15
N GLU A 443 19.52 -26.54 -12.88
CA GLU A 443 20.92 -26.12 -12.56
C GLU A 443 21.18 -24.72 -11.89
N ASN A 444 21.96 -24.71 -10.77
CA ASN A 444 22.22 -23.57 -9.84
C ASN A 444 23.72 -23.10 -9.80
N PHE A 445 24.03 -21.78 -9.82
CA PHE A 445 25.39 -21.20 -9.58
C PHE A 445 25.38 -20.04 -8.56
N ALA A 446 26.40 -19.87 -7.71
CA ALA A 446 26.39 -18.89 -6.59
C ALA A 446 26.55 -17.41 -7.00
N VAL A 447 26.07 -16.48 -6.16
CA VAL A 447 26.08 -15.02 -6.33
C VAL A 447 26.58 -14.35 -5.04
N LEU A 448 27.38 -13.28 -5.18
CA LEU A 448 27.68 -12.37 -4.07
C LEU A 448 26.74 -11.16 -4.13
N VAL A 449 25.92 -10.99 -3.09
CA VAL A 449 24.93 -9.91 -2.99
C VAL A 449 25.44 -8.83 -2.03
N PRO A 450 25.53 -7.55 -2.45
CA PRO A 450 25.94 -6.46 -1.58
C PRO A 450 24.99 -6.30 -0.39
N VAL A 451 25.53 -6.07 0.82
CA VAL A 451 24.70 -5.78 2.01
C VAL A 451 24.84 -4.29 2.33
N PRO A 452 23.76 -3.49 2.22
CA PRO A 452 23.83 -2.06 2.51
C PRO A 452 24.20 -1.82 3.98
N HIS A 453 25.22 -1.01 4.20
CA HIS A 453 25.65 -0.63 5.55
C HIS A 453 25.50 0.89 5.73
N ARG A 454 24.82 1.32 6.82
CA ARG A 454 24.46 2.73 7.10
C ARG A 454 25.63 3.72 7.12
N ARG A 455 26.89 3.27 7.15
CA ARG A 455 28.10 4.11 7.25
C ARG A 455 29.08 3.99 6.07
N VAL A 456 28.84 3.07 5.13
CA VAL A 456 29.77 2.79 4.04
C VAL A 456 28.98 2.77 2.73
N ALA A 457 29.05 3.88 1.99
CA ALA A 457 28.42 4.00 0.68
C ALA A 457 29.38 3.42 -0.37
N VAL A 458 29.14 2.16 -0.78
CA VAL A 458 29.83 1.57 -1.94
C VAL A 458 28.78 1.12 -2.92
N SER A 459 28.90 1.58 -4.17
CA SER A 459 28.15 1.00 -5.28
C SER A 459 28.80 -0.32 -5.64
N LEU A 460 28.14 -1.41 -5.28
CA LEU A 460 28.53 -2.76 -5.65
C LEU A 460 27.37 -3.37 -6.41
N GLU A 461 27.69 -4.05 -7.49
CA GLU A 461 26.71 -4.85 -8.22
C GLU A 461 26.75 -6.29 -7.70
N GLU A 462 25.62 -6.97 -7.77
CA GLU A 462 25.58 -8.43 -7.59
C GLU A 462 26.55 -9.10 -8.58
N ARG A 463 27.36 -10.04 -8.09
CA ARG A 463 28.32 -10.75 -8.94
C ARG A 463 28.10 -12.26 -8.94
N PRO A 464 27.68 -12.85 -10.08
CA PRO A 464 27.58 -14.30 -10.22
C PRO A 464 28.98 -14.91 -10.30
N LEU A 465 29.20 -15.99 -9.56
CA LEU A 465 30.42 -16.77 -9.56
C LEU A 465 30.20 -18.01 -10.43
N GLN A 466 30.24 -17.85 -11.75
CA GLN A 466 30.05 -18.96 -12.68
C GLN A 466 31.39 -19.66 -12.97
N PRO A 467 31.65 -20.87 -12.43
CA PRO A 467 32.92 -21.55 -12.66
C PRO A 467 32.97 -22.07 -14.10
N THR A 468 33.91 -21.57 -14.90
CA THR A 468 34.15 -22.03 -16.28
C THR A 468 34.97 -23.32 -16.33
N THR A 469 35.69 -23.66 -15.25
CA THR A 469 36.49 -24.88 -15.09
C THR A 469 36.47 -25.35 -13.63
N GLU A 470 36.79 -26.62 -13.37
CA GLU A 470 37.11 -27.09 -12.02
C GLU A 470 38.37 -26.37 -11.50
N ASN A 471 38.29 -25.76 -10.31
CA ASN A 471 39.25 -24.80 -9.74
C ASN A 471 39.20 -23.38 -10.32
N ALA A 472 38.04 -22.90 -10.78
CA ALA A 472 37.86 -21.48 -11.13
C ALA A 472 38.16 -20.57 -9.92
N VAL A 473 38.95 -19.52 -10.15
CA VAL A 473 39.36 -18.54 -9.12
C VAL A 473 38.75 -17.17 -9.45
N PHE A 474 38.08 -16.57 -8.48
CA PHE A 474 37.48 -15.24 -8.55
C PHE A 474 38.23 -14.31 -7.60
N LEU A 475 38.93 -13.32 -8.14
CA LEU A 475 39.67 -12.34 -7.34
C LEU A 475 38.75 -11.21 -6.87
N ILE A 476 38.90 -10.80 -5.61
CA ILE A 476 38.14 -9.70 -5.00
C ILE A 476 39.12 -8.62 -4.56
N GLY A 477 38.88 -7.37 -4.94
CA GLY A 477 39.71 -6.26 -4.50
C GLY A 477 39.47 -4.95 -5.23
N ARG A 478 40.32 -3.97 -4.96
CA ARG A 478 40.27 -2.63 -5.56
C ARG A 478 40.97 -2.55 -6.93
N GLN A 479 41.22 -3.68 -7.57
CA GLN A 479 41.76 -3.73 -8.92
C GLN A 479 40.62 -3.80 -9.94
N PRO A 480 40.60 -2.94 -10.98
CA PRO A 480 39.50 -2.90 -11.95
C PRO A 480 39.25 -4.23 -12.68
N ASP A 481 40.26 -5.10 -12.76
CA ASP A 481 40.23 -6.43 -13.37
C ASP A 481 39.87 -7.56 -12.38
N ALA A 482 39.59 -7.25 -11.11
CA ALA A 482 39.08 -8.21 -10.15
C ALA A 482 37.66 -8.67 -10.54
N ALA A 483 37.35 -9.95 -10.30
CA ALA A 483 36.02 -10.51 -10.54
C ALA A 483 34.93 -9.79 -9.74
N LEU A 484 35.26 -9.32 -8.53
CA LEU A 484 34.49 -8.32 -7.80
C LEU A 484 35.40 -7.11 -7.51
N PHE A 485 35.24 -6.06 -8.32
CA PHE A 485 35.88 -4.77 -8.11
C PHE A 485 35.16 -3.99 -7.00
N ILE A 486 35.91 -3.59 -5.97
CA ILE A 486 35.40 -2.81 -4.84
C ILE A 486 36.21 -1.52 -4.74
N ASP A 487 35.66 -0.40 -5.21
CA ASP A 487 36.30 0.91 -5.11
C ASP A 487 36.09 1.53 -3.71
N HIS A 488 36.75 0.93 -2.71
CA HIS A 488 36.73 1.45 -1.34
C HIS A 488 38.13 1.40 -0.71
N THR A 489 38.53 2.48 -0.03
CA THR A 489 39.87 2.62 0.54
C THR A 489 40.20 1.58 1.60
N SER A 490 39.18 1.02 2.27
CA SER A 490 39.37 -0.09 3.21
C SER A 490 39.73 -1.42 2.53
N VAL A 491 39.66 -1.52 1.21
CA VAL A 491 39.87 -2.76 0.45
C VAL A 491 41.22 -2.73 -0.28
N SER A 492 42.03 -3.76 -0.07
CA SER A 492 43.33 -3.94 -0.74
C SER A 492 43.15 -4.20 -2.25
N ARG A 493 44.22 -3.97 -3.04
CA ARG A 493 44.21 -4.18 -4.51
C ARG A 493 43.80 -5.61 -4.88
N LEU A 494 44.44 -6.59 -4.24
CA LEU A 494 44.00 -7.99 -4.17
C LEU A 494 43.68 -8.28 -2.71
N HIS A 495 42.40 -8.35 -2.35
CA HIS A 495 41.97 -8.47 -0.96
C HIS A 495 41.74 -9.92 -0.56
N ALA A 496 40.98 -10.64 -1.38
CA ALA A 496 40.62 -12.03 -1.16
C ALA A 496 40.45 -12.75 -2.50
N GLU A 497 40.43 -14.06 -2.46
CA GLU A 497 40.03 -14.91 -3.58
C GLU A 497 38.91 -15.84 -3.15
N ILE A 498 38.00 -16.14 -4.07
CA ILE A 498 37.02 -17.23 -3.92
C ILE A 498 37.33 -18.27 -4.99
N THR A 499 37.50 -19.52 -4.58
CA THR A 499 37.83 -20.63 -5.48
C THR A 499 36.70 -21.65 -5.47
N TYR A 500 36.30 -22.13 -6.65
CA TYR A 500 35.34 -23.22 -6.79
C TYR A 500 36.06 -24.54 -7.09
N ALA A 501 36.07 -25.46 -6.13
CA ALA A 501 36.69 -26.78 -6.26
C ALA A 501 35.82 -27.85 -5.61
N ARG A 502 35.71 -29.04 -6.23
CA ARG A 502 34.95 -30.18 -5.70
C ARG A 502 33.50 -29.85 -5.30
N GLY A 503 32.83 -28.97 -6.06
CA GLY A 503 31.43 -28.60 -5.80
C GLY A 503 31.23 -27.57 -4.68
N GLN A 504 32.29 -26.98 -4.14
CA GLN A 504 32.22 -26.01 -3.05
C GLN A 504 32.94 -24.71 -3.39
N TYR A 505 32.41 -23.59 -2.90
CA TYR A 505 33.09 -22.30 -2.94
C TYR A 505 33.90 -22.12 -1.65
N MET A 506 35.15 -21.67 -1.78
CA MET A 506 36.01 -21.39 -0.63
C MET A 506 36.57 -19.98 -0.75
N VAL A 507 36.46 -19.18 0.32
CA VAL A 507 37.10 -17.86 0.39
C VAL A 507 38.42 -17.93 1.14
N ARG A 508 39.40 -17.15 0.68
CA ARG A 508 40.71 -17.00 1.32
C ARG A 508 41.14 -15.54 1.30
N ASP A 509 41.62 -15.06 2.44
CA ASP A 509 42.26 -13.74 2.53
C ASP A 509 43.66 -13.77 1.91
N MET A 510 43.95 -12.81 1.04
CA MET A 510 45.20 -12.71 0.27
C MET A 510 46.30 -11.90 0.99
N GLY A 511 46.20 -11.72 2.32
CA GLY A 511 47.08 -10.86 3.10
C GLY A 511 46.61 -9.42 3.11
N SER A 512 45.29 -9.20 3.15
CA SER A 512 44.70 -7.87 3.08
C SER A 512 45.00 -7.04 4.33
N PHE A 513 45.15 -5.72 4.16
CA PHE A 513 45.51 -4.83 5.27
C PHE A 513 44.43 -4.78 6.37
N ASN A 514 43.14 -4.75 6.00
CA ASN A 514 42.02 -4.67 6.94
C ASN A 514 41.34 -6.01 7.23
N GLY A 515 41.78 -7.10 6.57
CA GLY A 515 41.28 -8.45 6.78
C GLY A 515 39.94 -8.76 6.11
N THR A 516 39.78 -10.04 5.77
CA THR A 516 38.51 -10.67 5.40
C THR A 516 37.87 -11.34 6.62
N PHE A 517 36.56 -11.17 6.79
CA PHE A 517 35.79 -11.77 7.87
C PHE A 517 34.61 -12.56 7.32
N VAL A 518 34.30 -13.71 7.91
CA VAL A 518 33.08 -14.48 7.63
C VAL A 518 32.29 -14.57 8.94
N ASN A 519 31.01 -14.15 8.92
CA ASN A 519 30.13 -14.16 10.10
C ASN A 519 30.76 -13.55 11.36
N LYS A 520 31.47 -12.43 11.19
CA LYS A 520 32.23 -11.66 12.21
C LYS A 520 33.58 -12.29 12.65
N ALA A 521 33.90 -13.52 12.26
CA ALA A 521 35.19 -14.14 12.52
C ALA A 521 36.24 -13.71 11.47
N ARG A 522 37.41 -13.24 11.91
CA ARG A 522 38.50 -12.85 10.99
C ARG A 522 39.21 -14.09 10.48
N LEU A 523 39.39 -14.20 9.16
CA LEU A 523 40.18 -15.27 8.56
C LEU A 523 41.68 -15.00 8.76
N ALA A 524 42.44 -16.03 9.09
CA ALA A 524 43.89 -15.95 9.06
C ALA A 524 44.36 -15.81 7.60
N PRO A 525 45.35 -14.94 7.30
CA PRO A 525 45.87 -14.79 5.95
C PRO A 525 46.26 -16.14 5.37
N GLY A 526 45.68 -16.48 4.23
CA GLY A 526 45.96 -17.73 3.54
C GLY A 526 45.14 -18.96 3.97
N ALA A 527 44.34 -18.88 5.02
CA ALA A 527 43.48 -19.99 5.45
C ALA A 527 42.18 -20.02 4.62
N PRO A 528 41.84 -21.15 3.96
CA PRO A 528 40.58 -21.28 3.23
C PRO A 528 39.40 -21.49 4.19
N HIS A 529 38.27 -20.86 3.89
CA HIS A 529 36.99 -21.09 4.56
C HIS A 529 35.95 -21.52 3.52
N VAL A 530 35.26 -22.63 3.77
CA VAL A 530 34.19 -23.14 2.88
C VAL A 530 32.94 -22.28 3.07
N LEU A 531 32.45 -21.68 1.99
CA LEU A 531 31.29 -20.80 2.01
C LEU A 531 29.98 -21.60 1.93
N THR A 532 29.03 -21.25 2.79
CA THR A 532 27.65 -21.79 2.80
C THR A 532 26.62 -20.68 2.51
N HIS A 533 25.42 -21.05 2.07
CA HIS A 533 24.36 -20.08 1.71
C HIS A 533 24.08 -19.11 2.86
N ASP A 534 23.92 -17.83 2.52
CA ASP A 534 23.65 -16.71 3.42
C ASP A 534 24.78 -16.28 4.37
N GLU A 535 26.00 -16.80 4.19
CA GLU A 535 27.15 -16.31 4.96
C GLU A 535 27.51 -14.86 4.60
N LEU A 536 27.73 -14.04 5.63
CA LEU A 536 28.15 -12.66 5.48
C LEU A 536 29.68 -12.59 5.41
N ILE A 537 30.20 -12.15 4.27
CA ILE A 537 31.62 -11.92 4.04
C ILE A 537 31.89 -10.41 4.08
N ARG A 538 32.87 -10.01 4.88
CA ARG A 538 33.29 -8.62 4.98
C ARG A 538 34.74 -8.45 4.52
N PHE A 539 34.96 -7.58 3.55
CA PHE A 539 36.27 -7.18 3.03
C PHE A 539 36.58 -5.75 3.50
N GLY A 540 37.43 -5.59 4.52
CA GLY A 540 37.58 -4.28 5.18
C GLY A 540 36.25 -3.79 5.76
N ASP A 541 35.74 -2.63 5.36
CA ASP A 541 34.45 -2.10 5.86
C ASP A 541 33.24 -2.48 4.98
N VAL A 542 33.49 -3.19 3.89
CA VAL A 542 32.49 -3.53 2.87
C VAL A 542 31.96 -4.94 3.10
N GLN A 543 30.63 -5.12 3.07
CA GLN A 543 29.97 -6.39 3.33
C GLN A 543 29.22 -6.91 2.10
N VAL A 544 29.34 -8.21 1.86
CA VAL A 544 28.57 -8.96 0.87
C VAL A 544 28.05 -10.25 1.50
N ARG A 545 26.92 -10.73 1.02
CA ARG A 545 26.32 -12.00 1.39
C ARG A 545 26.56 -13.01 0.29
N PHE A 546 27.09 -14.17 0.64
CA PHE A 546 27.25 -15.27 -0.30
C PHE A 546 25.93 -16.03 -0.41
N GLN A 547 25.33 -16.04 -1.60
CA GLN A 547 24.08 -16.73 -1.86
C GLN A 547 24.31 -17.79 -2.92
N VAL A 548 23.81 -19.00 -2.67
CA VAL A 548 23.59 -19.96 -3.75
C VAL A 548 22.12 -19.81 -4.13
N PRO A 549 21.78 -19.43 -5.38
CA PRO A 549 20.41 -19.15 -5.74
C PRO A 549 19.55 -20.40 -5.61
N GLU A 550 18.47 -20.26 -4.86
CA GLU A 550 17.18 -20.77 -5.31
C GLU A 550 16.65 -19.79 -6.36
N VAL A 551 16.14 -20.30 -7.48
CA VAL A 551 15.76 -19.50 -8.65
C VAL A 551 14.50 -18.68 -8.37
N SER A 552 14.62 -17.34 -8.27
CA SER A 552 13.94 -16.41 -9.20
C SER A 552 14.31 -14.92 -8.96
N THR A 553 15.04 -14.46 -9.96
CA THR A 553 15.27 -13.13 -10.56
C THR A 553 14.52 -11.83 -10.15
N LYS A 554 15.38 -10.86 -9.80
CA LYS A 554 15.55 -9.48 -10.33
C LYS A 554 15.09 -8.30 -9.46
N GLU A 555 16.12 -7.58 -8.99
CA GLU A 555 16.15 -6.23 -8.42
C GLU A 555 15.90 -5.10 -9.44
N SER A 556 15.49 -3.96 -8.87
CA SER A 556 15.53 -2.58 -9.37
C SER A 556 16.70 -1.83 -8.73
N THR A 557 17.14 -0.68 -9.26
CA THR A 557 17.48 0.52 -8.44
C THR A 557 17.67 1.79 -9.31
N ILE A 558 16.95 2.90 -9.04
CA ILE A 558 17.32 4.18 -8.33
C ILE A 558 18.10 5.19 -9.25
N GLY A 559 17.89 6.52 -9.27
CA GLY A 559 17.33 7.50 -8.33
C GLY A 559 17.05 8.89 -8.94
N ARG A 560 17.04 9.93 -8.10
CA ARG A 560 16.38 11.25 -8.23
C ARG A 560 17.37 12.42 -8.42
N ASP A 561 16.86 13.53 -8.96
CA ASP A 561 17.27 14.91 -8.63
C ASP A 561 16.02 15.80 -8.49
N MET A 562 16.13 16.85 -7.68
CA MET A 562 15.07 17.57 -6.96
C MET A 562 15.01 19.05 -7.39
N HIS A 563 13.83 19.65 -7.64
CA HIS A 563 13.63 21.11 -7.58
C HIS A 563 12.18 21.59 -7.30
N VAL A 564 12.14 22.53 -6.35
CA VAL A 564 11.17 23.50 -5.77
C VAL A 564 9.82 23.80 -6.46
N VAL A 565 8.81 24.01 -5.58
CA VAL A 565 7.35 24.12 -5.75
C VAL A 565 6.86 25.52 -6.12
N ALA A 566 5.96 25.59 -7.12
CA ALA A 566 4.88 26.59 -7.20
C ALA A 566 3.68 26.00 -7.97
N GLY A 567 2.52 25.91 -7.32
CA GLY A 567 1.18 25.81 -7.95
C GLY A 567 0.76 24.57 -8.75
N GLY A 568 1.64 23.58 -8.99
CA GLY A 568 1.36 22.40 -9.84
C GLY A 568 1.67 21.04 -9.20
N GLY A 569 1.45 20.90 -7.89
CA GLY A 569 2.00 19.82 -7.04
C GLY A 569 1.62 18.36 -7.33
N HIS A 570 0.88 18.04 -8.40
CA HIS A 570 0.55 16.64 -8.74
C HIS A 570 1.22 16.09 -10.00
N ARG A 571 1.96 16.90 -10.79
CA ARG A 571 2.37 16.46 -12.14
C ARG A 571 3.87 16.25 -12.36
N ASN A 572 4.74 16.87 -11.58
CA ASN A 572 6.18 16.81 -11.84
C ASN A 572 6.88 15.55 -11.26
N ASP A 573 6.20 14.77 -10.42
CA ASP A 573 6.75 13.56 -9.77
C ASP A 573 6.13 12.24 -10.27
N MET A 574 5.22 12.29 -11.26
CA MET A 574 4.59 11.09 -11.80
C MET A 574 5.55 10.35 -12.75
N ARG A 575 6.23 9.33 -12.22
CA ARG A 575 6.97 8.36 -13.04
C ARG A 575 6.06 7.17 -13.32
N ALA A 576 6.10 6.67 -14.56
CA ALA A 576 5.44 5.41 -14.86
C ALA A 576 5.94 4.31 -13.92
N PHE A 577 5.02 3.43 -13.58
CA PHE A 577 5.34 2.23 -12.87
C PHE A 577 6.22 1.30 -13.70
N SER A 578 7.13 0.61 -13.00
CA SER A 578 7.80 -0.57 -13.56
C SER A 578 6.77 -1.63 -13.93
N GLU A 579 7.09 -2.54 -14.84
CA GLU A 579 6.17 -3.64 -15.21
C GLU A 579 5.67 -4.42 -13.99
N LYS A 580 6.56 -4.70 -13.02
CA LYS A 580 6.20 -5.35 -11.75
C LYS A 580 5.18 -4.51 -10.95
N ARG A 581 5.35 -3.19 -10.91
CA ARG A 581 4.45 -2.28 -10.18
C ARG A 581 3.13 -2.03 -10.93
N VAL A 582 3.15 -2.01 -12.25
CA VAL A 582 1.93 -2.00 -13.10
C VAL A 582 1.10 -3.25 -12.81
N GLN A 583 1.75 -4.42 -12.82
CA GLN A 583 1.09 -5.69 -12.55
C GLN A 583 0.50 -5.69 -11.12
N PHE A 584 1.26 -5.24 -10.12
CA PHE A 584 0.78 -5.05 -8.76
C PHE A 584 -0.47 -4.15 -8.68
N GLU A 585 -0.47 -2.98 -9.30
CA GLU A 585 -1.60 -2.04 -9.28
C GLU A 585 -2.83 -2.57 -10.04
N ILE A 586 -2.62 -3.44 -11.04
CA ILE A 586 -3.69 -4.17 -11.72
C ILE A 586 -4.24 -5.27 -10.83
N ASP A 587 -3.38 -6.02 -10.13
CA ASP A 587 -3.77 -7.10 -9.23
C ASP A 587 -4.51 -6.57 -7.98
N MET A 588 -4.14 -5.38 -7.52
CA MET A 588 -4.85 -4.65 -6.46
C MET A 588 -6.15 -4.02 -6.94
N CYS A 589 -6.45 -4.05 -8.24
CA CYS A 589 -7.68 -3.52 -8.79
C CYS A 589 -8.86 -4.46 -8.60
N ILE A 590 -9.86 -4.02 -7.84
CA ILE A 590 -11.16 -4.70 -7.71
C ILE A 590 -12.08 -4.58 -8.95
N GLY A 591 -11.62 -3.91 -10.02
CA GLY A 591 -12.35 -3.82 -11.29
C GLY A 591 -13.59 -2.91 -11.28
N CYS A 592 -13.69 -1.94 -10.35
CA CYS A 592 -14.83 -1.01 -10.33
C CYS A 592 -14.63 0.20 -11.28
N ASP A 593 -15.68 0.64 -11.95
CA ASP A 593 -15.62 1.76 -12.92
C ASP A 593 -15.88 3.14 -12.31
N ARG A 594 -15.75 3.30 -10.98
CA ARG A 594 -16.02 4.57 -10.29
C ARG A 594 -15.18 5.74 -10.80
N CYS A 595 -13.91 5.50 -11.09
CA CYS A 595 -13.02 6.52 -11.67
C CYS A 595 -13.34 6.84 -13.12
N MET A 596 -13.93 5.90 -13.87
CA MET A 596 -14.43 6.16 -15.22
C MET A 596 -15.72 6.97 -15.18
N ALA A 597 -16.63 6.66 -14.26
CA ALA A 597 -17.86 7.43 -14.06
C ALA A 597 -17.61 8.87 -13.57
N ALA A 598 -16.52 9.10 -12.84
CA ALA A 598 -16.08 10.43 -12.41
C ALA A 598 -15.25 11.17 -13.47
N CYS A 599 -14.83 10.48 -14.53
CA CYS A 599 -13.95 11.05 -15.54
C CYS A 599 -14.74 12.03 -16.45
N PRO A 600 -14.28 13.28 -16.60
CA PRO A 600 -14.98 14.30 -17.39
C PRO A 600 -14.85 14.09 -18.91
N ILE A 601 -14.07 13.12 -19.37
CA ILE A 601 -13.85 12.84 -20.80
C ILE A 601 -15.02 12.01 -21.33
N PRO A 602 -15.74 12.44 -22.39
CA PRO A 602 -16.90 11.72 -22.90
C PRO A 602 -16.64 10.26 -23.28
N LEU A 603 -15.43 9.94 -23.77
CA LEU A 603 -15.02 8.57 -24.09
C LEU A 603 -14.90 7.66 -22.86
N SER A 604 -14.84 8.21 -21.64
CA SER A 604 -14.76 7.41 -20.40
C SER A 604 -15.95 6.48 -20.22
N ALA A 605 -17.13 6.86 -20.73
CA ALA A 605 -18.34 6.05 -20.69
C ALA A 605 -18.26 4.79 -21.57
N GLN A 606 -17.28 4.71 -22.46
CA GLN A 606 -17.08 3.60 -23.39
C GLN A 606 -15.93 2.68 -22.99
N VAL A 607 -15.25 2.97 -21.87
CA VAL A 607 -14.05 2.24 -21.42
C VAL A 607 -14.25 1.80 -19.97
N SER A 608 -14.00 0.52 -19.68
CA SER A 608 -13.98 0.02 -18.30
C SER A 608 -12.56 0.01 -17.73
N ILE A 609 -12.45 -0.09 -16.41
CA ILE A 609 -11.16 -0.30 -15.74
C ILE A 609 -10.55 -1.65 -16.09
N SER A 610 -11.38 -2.65 -16.37
CA SER A 610 -10.91 -3.93 -16.91
C SER A 610 -10.24 -3.74 -18.27
N ASP A 611 -10.82 -2.92 -19.15
CA ASP A 611 -10.25 -2.65 -20.48
C ASP A 611 -8.90 -1.92 -20.37
N LEU A 612 -8.78 -0.96 -19.44
CA LEU A 612 -7.53 -0.23 -19.19
C LEU A 612 -6.45 -1.14 -18.60
N ASN A 613 -6.80 -1.94 -17.59
CA ASN A 613 -5.89 -2.91 -17.00
C ASN A 613 -5.38 -3.89 -18.06
N GLN A 614 -6.29 -4.46 -18.86
CA GLN A 614 -5.93 -5.38 -19.95
C GLN A 614 -5.02 -4.71 -20.98
N ALA A 615 -5.34 -3.48 -21.40
CA ALA A 615 -4.51 -2.72 -22.33
C ALA A 615 -3.14 -2.33 -21.77
N THR A 616 -2.94 -2.37 -20.45
CA THR A 616 -1.66 -2.05 -19.81
C THR A 616 -0.69 -3.25 -19.82
N ILE A 617 -1.20 -4.48 -19.93
CA ILE A 617 -0.39 -5.72 -19.93
C ILE A 617 -0.44 -6.48 -21.27
N SER A 618 -1.48 -6.32 -22.08
CA SER A 618 -1.67 -7.03 -23.36
C SER A 618 -0.91 -6.38 -24.52
N PRO A 619 -0.23 -7.14 -25.40
CA PRO A 619 0.42 -6.58 -26.60
C PRO A 619 -0.60 -6.00 -27.60
N GLU A 620 -1.84 -6.46 -27.56
CA GLU A 620 -2.95 -5.94 -28.37
C GLU A 620 -3.83 -5.01 -27.53
N VAL A 621 -4.21 -3.87 -28.11
CA VAL A 621 -5.06 -2.87 -27.47
C VAL A 621 -6.30 -2.60 -28.30
N ALA A 622 -7.45 -2.62 -27.63
CA ALA A 622 -8.72 -2.35 -28.28
C ALA A 622 -8.82 -0.87 -28.75
N PRO A 623 -9.36 -0.59 -29.94
CA PRO A 623 -9.40 0.77 -30.51
C PRO A 623 -10.12 1.83 -29.68
N HIS A 624 -11.10 1.45 -28.86
CA HIS A 624 -11.76 2.38 -27.93
C HIS A 624 -10.87 2.75 -26.74
N VAL A 625 -10.02 1.83 -26.28
CA VAL A 625 -9.07 2.06 -25.19
C VAL A 625 -7.90 2.93 -25.66
N ALA A 626 -7.41 2.70 -26.87
CA ALA A 626 -6.39 3.56 -27.48
C ALA A 626 -6.90 5.01 -27.60
N ARG A 627 -8.10 5.21 -28.18
CA ARG A 627 -8.72 6.54 -28.31
C ARG A 627 -8.95 7.23 -26.97
N PHE A 628 -9.48 6.51 -25.98
CA PHE A 628 -9.61 7.08 -24.63
C PHE A 628 -8.25 7.39 -24.00
N THR A 629 -7.25 6.53 -24.20
CA THR A 629 -5.91 6.75 -23.64
C THR A 629 -5.24 7.96 -24.27
N ASP A 630 -5.42 8.20 -25.57
CA ASP A 630 -4.97 9.42 -26.24
C ASP A 630 -5.67 10.66 -25.66
N GLU A 631 -7.00 10.63 -25.53
CA GLU A 631 -7.78 11.74 -24.97
C GLU A 631 -7.62 11.92 -23.45
N CYS A 632 -7.14 10.91 -22.73
CA CYS A 632 -6.94 10.98 -21.28
C CYS A 632 -5.94 12.10 -20.93
N ILE A 633 -6.41 13.17 -20.29
CA ILE A 633 -5.58 14.35 -20.00
C ILE A 633 -4.88 14.30 -18.63
N LEU A 634 -4.92 13.15 -17.93
CA LEU A 634 -4.39 12.98 -16.56
C LEU A 634 -4.80 14.14 -15.63
N CYS A 635 -6.08 14.50 -15.67
CA CYS A 635 -6.65 15.65 -14.95
C CYS A 635 -6.63 15.53 -13.42
N GLY A 636 -6.28 14.35 -12.88
CA GLY A 636 -6.44 14.06 -11.45
C GLY A 636 -7.91 13.90 -11.04
N SER A 637 -8.87 13.89 -11.99
CA SER A 637 -10.29 13.65 -11.74
C SER A 637 -10.65 12.16 -11.66
N CYS A 638 -9.68 11.26 -11.87
CA CYS A 638 -9.77 9.92 -11.31
C CYS A 638 -10.03 10.07 -9.82
N VAL A 639 -10.94 9.26 -9.23
CA VAL A 639 -11.34 9.41 -7.81
C VAL A 639 -10.09 9.71 -6.97
N PRO A 640 -10.02 10.88 -6.29
CA PRO A 640 -8.76 11.45 -5.78
C PRO A 640 -8.01 10.58 -4.77
N VAL A 641 -8.67 9.52 -4.30
CA VAL A 641 -8.06 8.33 -3.73
C VAL A 641 -8.86 7.18 -4.32
N CYS A 642 -8.27 6.38 -5.21
CA CYS A 642 -8.92 5.13 -5.62
C CYS A 642 -9.28 4.40 -4.32
N PRO A 643 -10.45 3.76 -4.20
CA PRO A 643 -10.81 3.13 -2.93
C PRO A 643 -9.69 2.20 -2.40
N VAL A 644 -9.01 1.45 -3.27
CA VAL A 644 -7.83 0.60 -2.94
C VAL A 644 -6.50 1.33 -2.83
N ASP A 645 -6.48 2.67 -2.86
CA ASP A 645 -5.27 3.48 -2.98
C ASP A 645 -4.44 3.18 -4.25
N ASN A 646 -5.09 2.62 -5.29
CA ASN A 646 -4.40 2.45 -6.57
C ASN A 646 -4.13 3.80 -7.22
N HIS A 647 -2.91 3.95 -7.70
CA HIS A 647 -2.45 5.15 -8.39
C HIS A 647 -2.93 5.10 -9.84
N ARG A 648 -4.22 5.38 -10.04
CA ARG A 648 -4.89 5.30 -11.34
C ARG A 648 -4.32 6.30 -12.34
N ASP A 649 -3.91 7.44 -11.85
CA ASP A 649 -3.09 8.43 -12.55
C ASP A 649 -1.77 7.81 -13.05
N LEU A 650 -1.00 7.13 -12.19
CA LEU A 650 0.26 6.49 -12.57
C LEU A 650 0.07 5.28 -13.50
N LEU A 651 -1.01 4.50 -13.34
CA LEU A 651 -1.37 3.43 -14.28
C LEU A 651 -1.69 3.99 -15.66
N MET A 652 -2.42 5.09 -15.74
CA MET A 652 -2.68 5.78 -17.01
C MET A 652 -1.39 6.38 -17.60
N VAL A 653 -0.44 6.85 -16.77
CA VAL A 653 0.90 7.27 -17.21
C VAL A 653 1.69 6.09 -17.81
N SER A 654 1.72 4.94 -17.14
CA SER A 654 2.35 3.72 -17.66
C SER A 654 1.72 3.25 -18.97
N LEU A 655 0.40 3.25 -19.05
CA LEU A 655 -0.34 2.88 -20.25
C LEU A 655 -0.02 3.84 -21.42
N LYS A 656 0.03 5.16 -21.17
CA LYS A 656 0.43 6.16 -22.15
C LYS A 656 1.88 6.03 -22.60
N GLN A 657 2.81 5.78 -21.68
CA GLN A 657 4.21 5.53 -22.05
C GLN A 657 4.35 4.29 -22.92
N ARG A 658 3.59 3.23 -22.60
CA ARG A 658 3.56 1.99 -23.37
C ARG A 658 3.02 2.21 -24.79
N PHE A 659 2.05 3.09 -24.95
CA PHE A 659 1.57 3.50 -26.29
C PHE A 659 2.57 4.32 -27.09
N GLY A 660 3.62 4.86 -26.44
CA GLY A 660 4.72 5.53 -27.09
C GLY A 660 4.28 6.76 -27.88
N SER A 661 4.32 7.95 -27.28
CA SER A 661 4.36 9.17 -28.09
C SER A 661 5.75 9.29 -28.72
N ALA A 662 5.85 8.90 -29.99
CA ALA A 662 7.06 8.62 -30.77
C ALA A 662 7.95 9.83 -31.16
N TRP A 663 8.19 10.81 -30.28
CA TRP A 663 8.82 12.11 -30.67
C TRP A 663 10.33 12.05 -30.96
N GLU A 664 11.01 10.95 -30.63
CA GLU A 664 12.44 10.75 -30.91
C GLU A 664 12.70 9.95 -32.19
N SER A 665 11.66 9.36 -32.78
CA SER A 665 11.77 8.65 -34.06
C SER A 665 11.44 9.59 -35.22
N PRO A 666 12.11 9.50 -36.38
CA PRO A 666 11.76 10.31 -37.53
C PRO A 666 10.32 10.03 -37.98
N VAL A 667 9.54 11.09 -38.20
CA VAL A 667 8.18 11.01 -38.76
C VAL A 667 8.28 10.58 -40.23
N ASP A 668 7.45 9.62 -40.64
CA ASP A 668 7.29 9.29 -42.06
C ASP A 668 6.71 10.49 -42.82
N GLU A 669 7.48 11.02 -43.76
CA GLU A 669 7.14 12.20 -44.55
C GLU A 669 5.86 11.99 -45.39
N ILE A 670 5.56 10.74 -45.80
CA ILE A 670 4.34 10.40 -46.53
C ILE A 670 3.12 10.57 -45.63
N VAL A 671 3.21 10.09 -44.39
CA VAL A 671 2.13 10.20 -43.40
C VAL A 671 1.87 11.66 -43.05
N LEU A 672 2.94 12.43 -42.82
CA LEU A 672 2.81 13.86 -42.56
C LEU A 672 2.18 14.59 -43.76
N GLN A 673 2.63 14.32 -44.98
CA GLN A 673 2.12 14.97 -46.18
C GLN A 673 0.63 14.66 -46.43
N GLN A 674 0.14 13.49 -46.00
CA GLN A 674 -1.30 13.13 -46.05
C GLN A 674 -2.13 13.88 -45.00
N ALA A 675 -1.53 14.29 -43.87
CA ALA A 675 -2.21 15.02 -42.81
C ALA A 675 -2.32 16.53 -43.08
N LEU A 676 -1.56 17.07 -44.04
CA LEU A 676 -1.56 18.50 -44.37
C LEU A 676 -2.78 18.92 -45.20
N PRO A 677 -3.27 20.17 -45.06
CA PRO A 677 -4.28 20.73 -45.94
C PRO A 677 -3.89 20.66 -47.43
N GLN A 678 -4.88 20.52 -48.31
CA GLN A 678 -4.65 20.48 -49.76
C GLN A 678 -3.84 21.71 -50.23
N GLY A 679 -2.74 21.46 -50.95
CA GLY A 679 -1.86 22.51 -51.47
C GLY A 679 -0.71 22.91 -50.53
N MET A 680 -0.63 22.35 -49.32
CA MET A 680 0.49 22.59 -48.39
C MET A 680 1.53 21.46 -48.47
N SER A 681 2.81 21.84 -48.63
CA SER A 681 3.93 20.90 -48.57
C SER A 681 4.63 20.93 -47.21
N VAL A 682 5.29 19.83 -46.82
CA VAL A 682 6.07 19.77 -45.58
C VAL A 682 7.10 20.92 -45.47
N PRO A 683 7.89 21.27 -46.51
CA PRO A 683 8.80 22.42 -46.42
C PRO A 683 8.10 23.77 -46.19
N LEU A 684 6.92 23.98 -46.78
CA LEU A 684 6.13 25.19 -46.57
C LEU A 684 5.59 25.26 -45.14
N LEU A 685 5.08 24.14 -44.61
CA LEU A 685 4.65 24.04 -43.22
C LEU A 685 5.79 24.39 -42.26
N ILE A 686 6.96 23.76 -42.42
CA ILE A 686 8.12 24.03 -41.55
C ILE A 686 8.49 25.51 -41.62
N LYS A 687 8.49 26.10 -42.82
CA LYS A 687 8.73 27.54 -42.98
C LYS A 687 7.72 28.40 -42.21
N LEU A 688 6.44 28.04 -42.22
CA LEU A 688 5.39 28.75 -41.48
C LEU A 688 5.52 28.56 -39.96
N LEU A 689 5.82 27.35 -39.48
CA LEU A 689 6.06 27.11 -38.06
C LEU A 689 7.29 27.90 -37.56
N ARG A 690 8.33 28.02 -38.38
CA ARG A 690 9.52 28.81 -38.06
C ARG A 690 9.30 30.32 -38.02
N THR A 691 8.16 30.87 -38.45
CA THR A 691 7.88 32.30 -38.25
C THR A 691 7.54 32.61 -36.79
N GLN A 692 7.07 31.61 -36.04
CA GLN A 692 6.68 31.73 -34.64
C GLN A 692 7.92 31.98 -33.77
N ARG A 693 7.90 33.05 -32.97
CA ARG A 693 9.05 33.44 -32.12
C ARG A 693 9.61 32.30 -31.27
N ILE A 694 8.74 31.42 -30.78
CA ILE A 694 9.11 30.30 -29.91
C ILE A 694 9.77 29.12 -30.65
N LEU A 695 9.62 29.06 -31.98
CA LEU A 695 10.09 27.96 -32.84
C LEU A 695 11.18 28.41 -33.82
N GLN A 696 11.58 29.68 -33.82
CA GLN A 696 12.47 30.27 -34.83
C GLN A 696 13.85 29.60 -34.90
N ASP A 697 14.44 29.25 -33.75
CA ASP A 697 15.82 28.74 -33.67
C ASP A 697 15.89 27.23 -34.00
N PRO A 698 16.54 26.83 -35.11
CA PRO A 698 16.69 25.43 -35.49
C PRO A 698 17.60 24.61 -34.58
N GLN A 699 18.49 25.26 -33.81
CA GLN A 699 19.37 24.57 -32.87
C GLN A 699 18.63 24.23 -31.58
N LEU A 700 17.69 25.07 -31.16
CA LEU A 700 16.89 24.85 -29.96
C LEU A 700 15.69 23.97 -30.24
N VAL A 701 15.06 24.12 -31.40
CA VAL A 701 13.90 23.33 -31.82
C VAL A 701 14.26 22.61 -33.12
N PRO A 702 14.73 21.37 -33.08
CA PRO A 702 14.96 20.57 -34.29
C PRO A 702 13.72 20.44 -35.18
N THR A 703 13.92 20.23 -36.48
CA THR A 703 12.82 20.12 -37.47
C THR A 703 11.94 18.89 -37.20
N GLU A 704 12.50 17.84 -36.63
CA GLU A 704 11.81 16.62 -36.23
C GLU A 704 10.73 16.90 -35.18
N TYR A 705 10.99 17.82 -34.25
CA TYR A 705 9.97 18.21 -33.27
C TYR A 705 8.84 19.02 -33.90
N LEU A 706 9.13 19.77 -34.98
CA LEU A 706 8.11 20.49 -35.72
C LEU A 706 7.24 19.56 -36.57
N THR A 707 7.79 18.50 -37.13
CA THR A 707 7.02 17.49 -37.87
C THR A 707 6.13 16.69 -36.92
N HIS A 708 6.62 16.34 -35.73
CA HIS A 708 5.81 15.72 -34.68
C HIS A 708 4.72 16.65 -34.14
N LEU A 709 5.05 17.93 -33.90
CA LEU A 709 4.09 18.95 -33.50
C LEU A 709 2.96 19.07 -34.52
N ALA A 710 3.30 19.13 -35.80
CA ALA A 710 2.30 19.23 -36.86
C ALA A 710 1.43 17.98 -36.98
N LEU A 711 2.01 16.78 -36.87
CA LEU A 711 1.27 15.53 -36.95
C LEU A 711 0.33 15.33 -35.76
N ALA A 712 0.73 15.79 -34.57
CA ALA A 712 -0.05 15.69 -33.33
C ALA A 712 -1.03 16.86 -33.12
N SER A 713 -1.14 17.77 -34.09
CA SER A 713 -2.00 18.96 -34.01
C SER A 713 -3.06 18.96 -35.11
N GLN A 714 -4.11 19.76 -34.93
CA GLN A 714 -5.19 19.87 -35.91
C GLN A 714 -5.09 21.16 -36.71
N PHE A 715 -5.15 21.06 -38.04
CA PHE A 715 -5.26 22.23 -38.92
C PHE A 715 -6.71 22.65 -39.04
N LEU A 716 -6.99 23.91 -38.71
CA LEU A 716 -8.32 24.51 -38.79
C LEU A 716 -8.32 25.60 -39.86
N GLN A 717 -9.19 25.45 -40.87
CA GLN A 717 -9.57 26.55 -41.75
C GLN A 717 -10.74 27.29 -41.12
N ILE A 718 -10.53 28.55 -40.80
CA ILE A 718 -11.50 29.40 -40.12
C ILE A 718 -12.00 30.45 -41.11
N GLU A 719 -13.31 30.43 -41.36
CA GLU A 719 -13.97 31.41 -42.21
C GLU A 719 -14.04 32.80 -41.54
N PRO A 720 -14.07 33.89 -42.32
CA PRO A 720 -14.28 35.23 -41.78
C PRO A 720 -15.50 35.32 -40.87
N GLY A 721 -15.33 35.90 -39.68
CA GLY A 721 -16.36 36.06 -38.66
C GLY A 721 -16.53 34.85 -37.72
N ALA A 722 -15.93 33.69 -38.01
CA ALA A 722 -15.98 32.53 -37.13
C ALA A 722 -15.11 32.72 -35.88
N THR A 723 -15.59 32.20 -34.74
CA THR A 723 -14.91 32.30 -33.44
C THR A 723 -13.96 31.12 -33.26
N VAL A 724 -12.71 31.39 -32.91
CA VAL A 724 -11.67 30.38 -32.63
C VAL A 724 -11.70 29.97 -31.15
N LEU A 725 -11.84 30.95 -30.26
CA LEU A 725 -12.06 30.77 -28.82
C LEU A 725 -12.92 31.92 -28.29
N ARG A 726 -13.66 31.69 -27.21
CA ARG A 726 -14.55 32.70 -26.61
C ARG A 726 -14.17 32.94 -25.15
N GLN A 727 -14.24 34.20 -24.73
CA GLN A 727 -14.06 34.56 -23.33
C GLN A 727 -15.04 33.79 -22.44
N GLY A 728 -14.55 33.29 -21.31
CA GLY A 728 -15.33 32.51 -20.35
C GLY A 728 -15.49 31.03 -20.71
N GLU A 729 -15.15 30.61 -21.93
CA GLU A 729 -15.07 29.19 -22.27
C GLU A 729 -13.80 28.58 -21.67
N TYR A 730 -13.94 27.35 -21.18
CA TYR A 730 -12.80 26.56 -20.75
C TYR A 730 -12.21 25.86 -21.97
N GLY A 731 -10.92 26.08 -22.20
CA GLY A 731 -10.16 25.34 -23.18
C GLY A 731 -8.68 25.38 -22.85
N ARG A 732 -7.98 24.32 -23.28
CA ARG A 732 -6.56 24.11 -22.97
C ARG A 732 -5.71 23.95 -24.23
N ASN A 733 -6.28 24.26 -25.39
CA ASN A 733 -5.56 24.20 -26.65
C ASN A 733 -4.87 25.53 -26.89
N LEU A 734 -3.64 25.46 -27.40
CA LEU A 734 -2.93 26.60 -27.94
C LEU A 734 -3.25 26.69 -29.44
N TYR A 735 -3.42 27.90 -29.97
CA TYR A 735 -3.70 28.10 -31.38
C TYR A 735 -2.61 28.98 -31.98
N MET A 736 -1.91 28.48 -33.01
CA MET A 736 -0.93 29.24 -33.78
C MET A 736 -1.53 29.68 -35.11
N ILE A 737 -1.44 30.98 -35.41
CA ILE A 737 -1.92 31.53 -36.67
C ILE A 737 -0.84 31.27 -37.72
N LEU A 738 -1.14 30.41 -38.69
CA LEU A 738 -0.23 30.10 -39.81
C LEU A 738 -0.47 31.06 -40.99
N ASP A 739 -1.71 31.44 -41.23
CA ASP A 739 -2.10 32.43 -42.25
C ASP A 739 -3.40 33.14 -41.86
N GLY A 740 -3.60 34.37 -42.34
CA GLY A 740 -4.76 35.21 -42.03
C GLY A 740 -4.61 36.05 -40.76
N THR A 741 -5.74 36.62 -40.31
CA THR A 741 -5.80 37.57 -39.18
C THR A 741 -7.00 37.28 -38.27
N LEU A 742 -6.79 37.40 -36.96
CA LEU A 742 -7.81 37.26 -35.92
C LEU A 742 -7.93 38.56 -35.12
N VAL A 743 -9.15 38.99 -34.78
CA VAL A 743 -9.38 40.06 -33.81
C VAL A 743 -9.60 39.45 -32.44
N LEU A 744 -8.84 39.91 -31.45
CA LEU A 744 -9.09 39.65 -30.04
C LEU A 744 -10.04 40.73 -29.49
N SER A 745 -11.09 40.30 -28.80
CA SER A 745 -12.00 41.17 -28.05
C SER A 745 -12.20 40.67 -26.61
N ALA A 746 -12.53 41.57 -25.70
CA ALA A 746 -13.04 41.22 -24.38
C ALA A 746 -14.40 41.87 -24.15
N THR A 747 -15.24 41.18 -23.39
CA THR A 747 -16.58 41.60 -23.02
C THR A 747 -16.50 42.31 -21.68
N ASP A 748 -16.99 43.55 -21.65
CA ASP A 748 -17.07 44.32 -20.41
C ASP A 748 -18.28 43.92 -19.55
N VAL A 749 -18.42 44.55 -18.37
CA VAL A 749 -19.53 44.32 -17.43
C VAL A 749 -20.91 44.68 -18.00
N SER A 750 -20.97 45.37 -19.14
CA SER A 750 -22.19 45.74 -19.86
C SER A 750 -22.48 44.85 -21.07
N GLU A 751 -21.80 43.70 -21.17
CA GLU A 751 -21.88 42.75 -22.29
C GLU A 751 -21.46 43.31 -23.65
N LYS A 752 -20.70 44.41 -23.67
CA LYS A 752 -20.18 44.99 -24.90
C LYS A 752 -18.81 44.40 -25.24
N GLU A 753 -18.65 43.87 -26.45
CA GLU A 753 -17.33 43.44 -26.96
C GLU A 753 -16.46 44.67 -27.29
N ILE A 754 -15.29 44.74 -26.67
CA ILE A 754 -14.25 45.75 -26.86
C ILE A 754 -13.06 45.07 -27.56
N PRO A 755 -12.64 45.54 -28.75
CA PRO A 755 -11.45 45.00 -29.42
C PRO A 755 -10.19 45.34 -28.61
N LEU A 756 -9.34 44.34 -28.39
CA LEU A 756 -8.08 44.45 -27.66
C LEU A 756 -6.89 44.50 -28.61
N ALA A 757 -6.85 43.62 -29.61
CA ALA A 757 -5.73 43.50 -30.54
C ALA A 757 -6.17 42.83 -31.86
N ILE A 758 -5.36 43.00 -32.90
CA ILE A 758 -5.43 42.21 -34.14
C ILE A 758 -4.17 41.36 -34.18
N LEU A 759 -4.34 40.06 -34.31
CA LEU A 759 -3.28 39.09 -34.43
C LEU A 759 -3.17 38.59 -35.87
N SER A 760 -1.95 38.28 -36.26
CA SER A 760 -1.54 37.93 -37.62
C SER A 760 -0.72 36.64 -37.64
N SER A 761 -0.39 36.16 -38.84
CA SER A 761 0.50 34.99 -39.02
C SER A 761 1.79 35.16 -38.22
N GLY A 762 2.17 34.14 -37.45
CA GLY A 762 3.31 34.20 -36.53
C GLY A 762 2.96 34.49 -35.06
N GLU A 763 1.68 34.68 -34.74
CA GLU A 763 1.20 34.92 -33.38
C GLU A 763 0.35 33.74 -32.85
N LEU A 764 0.20 33.69 -31.52
CA LEU A 764 -0.49 32.61 -30.81
C LEU A 764 -1.57 33.15 -29.87
N ILE A 765 -2.55 32.30 -29.56
CA ILE A 765 -3.63 32.56 -28.58
C ILE A 765 -3.99 31.28 -27.81
N GLY A 766 -4.61 31.46 -26.64
CA GLY A 766 -5.07 30.36 -25.79
C GLY A 766 -4.03 29.89 -24.77
N GLU A 767 -2.85 30.52 -24.77
CA GLU A 767 -1.75 30.25 -23.84
C GLU A 767 -2.16 30.47 -22.38
N TYR A 768 -2.98 31.49 -22.10
CA TYR A 768 -3.45 31.75 -20.75
C TYR A 768 -4.28 30.57 -20.20
N GLY A 769 -5.23 30.06 -20.98
CA GLY A 769 -6.06 28.92 -20.57
C GLY A 769 -5.25 27.63 -20.44
N MET A 770 -4.28 27.42 -21.34
CA MET A 770 -3.35 26.29 -21.30
C MET A 770 -2.45 26.32 -20.06
N LEU A 771 -1.87 27.48 -19.71
CA LEU A 771 -0.89 27.60 -18.62
C LEU A 771 -1.53 27.67 -17.24
N THR A 772 -2.68 28.34 -17.12
CA THR A 772 -3.31 28.62 -15.82
C THR A 772 -4.48 27.68 -15.50
N GLY A 773 -4.99 26.96 -16.50
CA GLY A 773 -6.20 26.15 -16.38
C GLY A 773 -7.49 26.97 -16.19
N GLN A 774 -7.42 28.30 -16.28
CA GLN A 774 -8.55 29.22 -16.16
C GLN A 774 -9.33 29.35 -17.49
N PRO A 775 -10.59 29.84 -17.47
CA PRO A 775 -11.29 30.20 -18.68
C PRO A 775 -10.52 31.21 -19.52
N TYR A 776 -10.74 31.22 -20.83
CA TYR A 776 -10.17 32.24 -21.70
C TYR A 776 -10.62 33.63 -21.24
N ASN A 777 -9.67 34.57 -21.20
CA ASN A 777 -9.90 35.96 -20.82
C ASN A 777 -10.31 36.85 -22.00
N THR A 778 -10.27 36.31 -23.23
CA THR A 778 -10.60 37.02 -24.47
C THR A 778 -11.36 36.12 -25.44
N THR A 779 -12.10 36.73 -26.36
CA THR A 779 -12.69 36.09 -27.55
C THR A 779 -11.79 36.36 -28.76
N ALA A 780 -11.53 35.35 -29.58
CA ALA A 780 -10.78 35.49 -30.83
C ALA A 780 -11.67 35.15 -32.03
N ARG A 781 -11.73 36.03 -33.01
CA ARG A 781 -12.59 35.88 -34.20
C ARG A 781 -11.82 36.17 -35.47
N ALA A 782 -11.99 35.35 -36.50
CA ALA A 782 -11.30 35.55 -37.77
C ALA A 782 -11.81 36.79 -38.49
N GLN A 783 -10.88 37.64 -38.95
CA GLN A 783 -11.18 38.83 -39.75
C GLN A 783 -11.08 38.53 -41.25
N THR A 784 -10.06 37.77 -41.63
CA THR A 784 -9.86 37.19 -42.95
C THR A 784 -10.01 35.67 -42.86
N PRO A 785 -10.09 34.93 -43.99
CA PRO A 785 -9.88 33.49 -43.95
C PRO A 785 -8.54 33.22 -43.26
N ALA A 786 -8.55 32.32 -42.29
CA ALA A 786 -7.38 32.05 -41.46
C ALA A 786 -7.09 30.54 -41.40
N LEU A 787 -5.81 30.20 -41.48
CA LEU A 787 -5.33 28.85 -41.21
C LEU A 787 -4.67 28.83 -39.84
N VAL A 788 -5.25 28.05 -38.93
CA VAL A 788 -4.83 28.00 -37.54
C VAL A 788 -4.42 26.57 -37.19
N LEU A 789 -3.25 26.41 -36.56
CA LEU A 789 -2.84 25.13 -35.99
C LEU A 789 -3.31 25.07 -34.54
N GLN A 790 -4.26 24.20 -34.26
CA GLN A 790 -4.73 23.91 -32.90
C GLN A 790 -3.86 22.80 -32.29
N ILE A 791 -3.13 23.17 -31.25
CA ILE A 791 -2.14 22.35 -30.56
C ILE A 791 -2.71 21.96 -29.19
N PRO A 792 -2.89 20.65 -28.92
CA PRO A 792 -3.32 20.20 -27.59
C PRO A 792 -2.32 20.55 -26.48
N GLU A 793 -2.83 20.78 -25.26
CA GLU A 793 -2.01 21.06 -24.05
C GLU A 793 -0.86 20.06 -23.90
N GLN A 794 -1.14 18.77 -24.10
CA GLN A 794 -0.21 17.67 -23.88
C GLN A 794 0.95 17.71 -24.89
N VAL A 795 0.65 18.09 -26.13
CA VAL A 795 1.64 18.24 -27.19
C VAL A 795 2.60 19.38 -26.85
N MET A 796 2.07 20.51 -26.38
CA MET A 796 2.90 21.65 -25.97
C MET A 796 3.68 21.38 -24.68
N GLN A 797 3.09 20.69 -23.71
CA GLN A 797 3.79 20.26 -22.49
C GLN A 797 4.98 19.37 -22.81
N ARG A 798 4.80 18.39 -23.71
CA ARG A 798 5.90 17.53 -24.15
C ARG A 798 7.00 18.32 -24.85
N LEU A 799 6.64 19.28 -25.69
CA LEU A 799 7.61 20.14 -26.37
C LEU A 799 8.38 21.02 -25.38
N MET A 800 7.74 21.51 -24.31
CA MET A 800 8.40 22.25 -23.22
C MET A 800 9.37 21.38 -22.39
N GLU A 801 9.08 20.09 -22.22
CA GLU A 801 9.99 19.14 -21.57
C GLU A 801 11.24 18.89 -22.41
N LEU A 802 11.06 18.70 -23.73
CA LEU A 802 12.14 18.39 -24.67
C LEU A 802 12.99 19.62 -24.99
N VAL A 803 12.38 20.81 -25.01
CA VAL A 803 13.06 22.07 -25.37
C VAL A 803 12.92 23.09 -24.23
N PRO A 804 13.95 23.20 -23.35
CA PRO A 804 13.94 24.14 -22.22
C PRO A 804 13.71 25.60 -22.63
N ALA A 805 14.11 26.02 -23.83
CA ALA A 805 13.88 27.37 -24.34
C ALA A 805 12.38 27.70 -24.50
N ILE A 806 11.57 26.73 -24.91
CA ILE A 806 10.11 26.90 -25.05
C ILE A 806 9.47 26.99 -23.66
N LYS A 807 9.92 26.16 -22.70
CA LYS A 807 9.49 26.26 -21.30
C LYS A 807 9.81 27.64 -20.71
N ASN A 808 11.01 28.17 -20.97
CA ASN A 808 11.43 29.48 -20.49
C ASN A 808 10.59 30.62 -21.09
N PHE A 809 10.20 30.50 -22.36
CA PHE A 809 9.31 31.47 -23.00
C PHE A 809 7.95 31.57 -22.31
N PHE A 810 7.30 30.42 -22.04
CA PHE A 810 5.97 30.42 -21.40
C PHE A 810 6.00 30.73 -19.91
N THR A 811 7.07 30.37 -19.20
CA THR A 811 7.26 30.77 -17.80
C THR A 811 7.44 32.28 -17.64
N GLY A 812 8.12 32.94 -18.59
CA GLY A 812 8.19 34.41 -18.65
C GLY A 812 6.82 35.06 -18.84
N LEU A 813 6.02 34.56 -19.80
CA LEU A 813 4.66 35.06 -20.05
C LEU A 813 3.73 34.94 -18.84
N ASN A 814 3.78 33.82 -18.11
CA ASN A 814 2.93 33.60 -16.94
C ASN A 814 3.33 34.47 -15.73
N ALA A 815 4.64 34.67 -15.51
CA ALA A 815 5.14 35.51 -14.42
C ALA A 815 4.67 36.97 -14.57
N ASP A 816 4.75 37.52 -15.78
CA ASP A 816 4.32 38.89 -16.06
C ASP A 816 2.79 39.05 -15.88
N HIS A 817 1.99 38.10 -16.37
CA HIS A 817 0.52 38.14 -16.23
C HIS A 817 0.07 38.00 -14.76
N PHE A 818 0.73 37.13 -14.00
CA PHE A 818 0.47 36.95 -12.57
C PHE A 818 0.80 38.21 -11.77
N LEU A 819 1.94 38.84 -12.04
CA LEU A 819 2.36 40.08 -11.38
C LEU A 819 1.41 41.24 -11.69
N ILE A 820 0.99 41.40 -12.95
CA ILE A 820 -0.01 42.42 -13.31
C ILE A 820 -1.32 42.20 -12.54
N SER A 821 -1.77 40.94 -12.42
CA SER A 821 -2.98 40.58 -11.67
C SER A 821 -2.87 40.90 -10.18
N ILE A 822 -1.71 40.66 -9.55
CA ILE A 822 -1.48 41.02 -8.14
C ILE A 822 -1.43 42.54 -7.98
N LEU A 823 -0.62 43.23 -8.80
CA LEU A 823 -0.45 44.68 -8.70
C LEU A 823 -1.81 45.39 -8.82
N LYS A 824 -2.65 45.00 -9.77
CA LYS A 824 -4.01 45.55 -9.94
C LYS A 824 -4.94 45.37 -8.73
N ARG A 825 -4.71 44.36 -7.89
CA ARG A 825 -5.49 44.14 -6.65
C ARG A 825 -5.02 45.05 -5.51
N MET A 826 -3.81 45.58 -5.58
CA MET A 826 -3.32 46.53 -4.59
C MET A 826 -3.94 47.90 -4.83
N ALA A 827 -4.43 48.53 -3.75
CA ALA A 827 -5.02 49.87 -3.82
C ALA A 827 -4.11 50.91 -4.51
N LEU A 828 -2.78 50.73 -4.40
CA LEU A 828 -1.77 51.60 -4.99
C LEU A 828 -1.81 51.64 -6.54
N PHE A 829 -2.20 50.55 -7.20
CA PHE A 829 -2.17 50.43 -8.67
C PHE A 829 -3.55 50.30 -9.30
N GLN A 830 -4.62 50.54 -8.53
CA GLN A 830 -5.97 50.58 -9.08
C GLN A 830 -6.09 51.71 -10.12
N GLY A 831 -6.55 51.36 -11.33
CA GLY A 831 -6.71 52.32 -12.43
C GLY A 831 -5.45 52.58 -13.27
N VAL A 832 -4.33 51.91 -12.98
CA VAL A 832 -3.12 51.96 -13.83
C VAL A 832 -3.30 51.01 -15.02
N ALA A 833 -2.94 51.49 -16.23
CA ALA A 833 -3.03 50.70 -17.46
C ALA A 833 -1.98 49.57 -17.52
N ASP A 834 -2.32 48.48 -18.20
CA ASP A 834 -1.54 47.23 -18.23
C ASP A 834 -0.14 47.41 -18.83
N ASP A 835 -0.01 48.28 -19.83
CA ASP A 835 1.26 48.64 -20.47
C ASP A 835 2.21 49.37 -19.50
N MET A 836 1.67 50.25 -18.66
CA MET A 836 2.41 50.96 -17.62
C MET A 836 2.83 50.02 -16.48
N LEU A 837 1.98 49.04 -16.13
CA LEU A 837 2.32 48.00 -15.15
C LEU A 837 3.38 47.04 -15.70
N GLN A 838 3.31 46.68 -16.98
CA GLN A 838 4.36 45.92 -17.66
C GLN A 838 5.69 46.66 -17.65
N TYR A 839 5.67 47.97 -17.94
CA TYR A 839 6.88 48.80 -17.86
C TYR A 839 7.46 48.81 -16.44
N LEU A 840 6.61 48.96 -15.41
CA LEU A 840 7.01 48.93 -14.00
C LEU A 840 7.64 47.59 -13.61
N ILE A 841 7.00 46.46 -13.98
CA ILE A 841 7.52 45.11 -13.73
C ILE A 841 8.90 44.94 -14.38
N GLY A 842 9.06 45.42 -15.62
CA GLY A 842 10.34 45.38 -16.33
C GLY A 842 11.46 46.20 -15.70
N GLN A 843 11.14 47.13 -14.79
CA GLN A 843 12.12 47.91 -14.02
C GLN A 843 12.30 47.41 -12.57
N ALA A 844 11.48 46.47 -12.12
CA ALA A 844 11.49 45.96 -10.75
C ALA A 844 12.49 44.80 -10.56
N GLN A 845 12.90 44.56 -9.31
CA GLN A 845 13.71 43.40 -8.94
C GLN A 845 12.90 42.46 -8.04
N ILE A 846 12.83 41.19 -8.43
CA ILE A 846 12.23 40.13 -7.61
C ILE A 846 13.32 39.50 -6.75
N LYS A 847 13.10 39.44 -5.44
CA LYS A 847 14.03 38.83 -4.47
C LYS A 847 13.29 37.80 -3.63
N LEU A 848 13.88 36.61 -3.50
CA LEU A 848 13.42 35.53 -2.63
C LEU A 848 14.20 35.57 -1.30
N TYR A 849 13.49 35.30 -0.22
CA TYR A 849 14.04 35.31 1.14
C TYR A 849 13.65 34.01 1.85
N ASP A 850 14.62 33.37 2.50
CA ASP A 850 14.37 32.19 3.33
C ASP A 850 13.64 32.53 4.64
N ARG A 851 13.03 31.52 5.27
CA ARG A 851 12.39 31.66 6.58
C ARG A 851 13.43 32.18 7.59
N ASN A 852 13.12 33.32 8.24
CA ASN A 852 13.98 34.08 9.17
C ASN A 852 15.09 34.95 8.53
N ALA A 853 15.09 35.16 7.21
CA ALA A 853 16.03 36.10 6.58
C ALA A 853 15.76 37.55 7.01
N ARG A 854 16.84 38.30 7.29
CA ARG A 854 16.76 39.71 7.72
C ARG A 854 16.58 40.61 6.49
N LEU A 855 15.39 41.22 6.34
CA LEU A 855 15.04 42.07 5.20
C LEU A 855 15.57 43.50 5.31
N PHE A 856 15.55 44.04 6.54
CA PHE A 856 16.05 45.38 6.86
C PHE A 856 16.87 45.31 8.15
N SER A 857 17.91 46.14 8.24
CA SER A 857 18.63 46.42 9.48
C SER A 857 18.81 47.92 9.61
N GLU A 858 18.63 48.47 10.81
CA GLU A 858 19.14 49.80 11.11
C GLU A 858 20.68 49.72 11.05
N GLU A 859 21.30 50.33 10.03
CA GLU A 859 22.76 50.46 10.02
C GLU A 859 23.22 51.42 11.10
N GLU A 860 24.34 51.06 11.73
CA GLU A 860 25.03 51.71 12.85
C GLU A 860 25.62 53.12 12.53
N GLN A 861 25.27 53.76 11.41
CA GLN A 861 25.91 55.00 10.95
C GLN A 861 24.98 56.07 10.35
N GLY A 862 23.72 56.14 10.78
CA GLY A 862 22.92 57.37 10.65
C GLY A 862 22.71 57.91 9.22
N ARG A 863 22.88 57.08 8.18
CA ARG A 863 22.47 57.42 6.81
C ARG A 863 21.25 56.58 6.45
N PRO A 864 20.11 57.19 6.11
CA PRO A 864 18.96 56.43 5.64
C PRO A 864 19.35 55.69 4.36
N ALA A 865 19.22 54.37 4.38
CA ALA A 865 19.29 53.56 3.16
C ALA A 865 18.24 54.12 2.18
N ARG A 866 18.63 54.39 0.93
CA ARG A 866 17.73 54.94 -0.09
C ARG A 866 16.40 54.16 -0.08
N GLU A 867 15.30 54.89 0.05
CA GLU A 867 13.95 54.36 0.17
C GLU A 867 13.59 53.52 -1.06
N THR A 868 13.74 52.20 -0.96
CA THR A 868 13.25 51.25 -1.96
C THR A 868 11.94 50.67 -1.46
N MET A 869 10.87 50.86 -2.24
CA MET A 869 9.57 50.29 -1.94
C MET A 869 9.61 48.79 -2.23
N HIS A 870 9.39 47.99 -1.19
CA HIS A 870 9.27 46.54 -1.32
C HIS A 870 7.78 46.16 -1.29
N ILE A 871 7.34 45.43 -2.29
CA ILE A 871 6.01 44.84 -2.33
C ILE A 871 6.17 43.37 -1.92
N LEU A 872 5.58 42.99 -0.80
CA LEU A 872 5.51 41.59 -0.38
C LEU A 872 4.47 40.89 -1.26
N LEU A 873 4.92 39.88 -1.99
CA LEU A 873 4.08 39.01 -2.81
C LEU A 873 4.03 37.66 -2.07
N GLU A 874 2.85 37.28 -1.56
CA GLU A 874 2.61 36.02 -0.83
C GLU A 874 2.31 34.86 -1.78
#